data_AF-A0A158BXD5-F1
#
_entry.id   AF-A0A158BXD5-F1
#
_cell.length_a   1.000
_cell.length_b   1.000
_cell.length_c   1.000
_cell.angle_alpha   90.00
_cell.angle_beta   90.00
_cell.angle_gamma   90.00
#
_symmetry.space_group_name_H-M   'P 1'
#
loop_
_entity.id
_entity.type
_entity.pdbx_description
1 polymer ?
#
loop_
_entity_poly.entity_id
_entity_poly.type
_entity_poly.pdbx_seq_one_letter_code
_entity_poly.pdbx_strand_id
1 'polypeptide(L)'
;MQHDDKTTVRPDADREPVRAGDESSSFDWQERCAALEKKLKATQSDARELSTLRNRVLQLEIELAALRGSPSWRITAPMRSVVSAGNAARLAAATISRQVQSRGGVVPAAQYYLSVIRREGMRGVMARLRHLKSGAGFADGPPRDEVYHEWIERYDSITPEKREQVRKGIEVLARRPKFSLLVPAYNSNERFLREMIASVRDQIYSDWELCIADDASTDPRVREVLTEAAAGDSRIKLVFRETNGHISEASNSALELATGEYVVLLDHDDMIPPHALYMVALYIGRHPEGRMFYSDEDKLNEQGKRTTPYFKSDWNPQLFLTQNMFSHLGVFEMALVREAGGFRKGYEGSQDYDLALRCVEIAGDARVIHIPHVLYHWRIVPGSTAGSGSEKPYALIAAKRAIEDHLARGGIDAVVDQPYESLGIVRVRYGLGRHPLVSIVIPTRDGLALTKQCIDSVLAETLYREYEIIVVDNGSVKPETLAYFDEIASKKGIRVIRDDSPFNFSALNNRAVREAKGEFVCLLNNDIEVISPDWLNEMVGIAAQPGIGAVGACLWYPNDMLQHGGVLIGLGGVAGHMHHNMRRGLFGHFGRAVSMQNLSAVTAACLVVKKSVYEEVGGLNEELAVAFNDVDFCLRLVKAGYRNVWTPHAELYHHESATRGSDMDADKYQRFVGEVRWMEKEWHGWLENDPAYNPNLSLSGQARPFTLAFPPRLEQFE
;
A
#
# COMPACT_ATOMS: atom_id res chain seq x y z
N MET A 1 57.38 67.39 -54.53
CA MET A 1 56.83 66.83 -55.79
C MET A 1 55.97 65.64 -55.39
N GLN A 2 54.65 65.74 -55.58
CA GLN A 2 53.62 64.70 -55.47
C GLN A 2 53.76 63.60 -54.38
N HIS A 3 52.95 63.77 -53.32
CA HIS A 3 52.18 62.77 -52.56
C HIS A 3 52.91 61.62 -51.81
N ASP A 4 52.91 61.54 -50.46
CA ASP A 4 51.82 61.60 -49.43
C ASP A 4 50.90 60.34 -49.47
N ASP A 5 50.45 59.65 -48.40
CA ASP A 5 50.76 59.61 -46.93
C ASP A 5 49.96 58.44 -46.26
N LYS A 6 50.20 57.89 -45.03
CA LYS A 6 51.34 57.91 -44.07
C LYS A 6 51.21 56.79 -42.98
N THR A 7 52.35 56.35 -42.40
CA THR A 7 52.60 55.86 -41.00
C THR A 7 51.71 54.82 -40.25
N THR A 8 52.34 53.65 -39.94
CA THR A 8 52.42 52.92 -38.61
C THR A 8 51.12 52.37 -37.94
N VAL A 9 51.11 51.39 -37.00
CA VAL A 9 51.97 51.09 -35.81
C VAL A 9 52.03 49.57 -35.46
N ARG A 10 53.11 49.13 -34.78
CA ARG A 10 53.28 47.95 -33.88
C ARG A 10 53.89 48.49 -32.55
N PRO A 11 53.94 47.79 -31.36
CA PRO A 11 53.89 46.33 -31.15
C PRO A 11 53.24 45.79 -29.82
N ASP A 12 53.39 44.47 -29.61
CA ASP A 12 53.69 43.72 -28.37
C ASP A 12 52.77 43.59 -27.12
N ALA A 13 53.13 42.54 -26.36
CA ALA A 13 52.83 42.15 -24.97
C ALA A 13 51.85 40.98 -24.71
N ASP A 14 52.29 40.14 -23.77
CA ASP A 14 51.57 39.19 -22.91
C ASP A 14 50.62 38.14 -23.52
N ARG A 15 51.25 37.02 -23.95
CA ARG A 15 50.63 35.69 -23.94
C ARG A 15 51.14 34.88 -22.75
N GLU A 16 50.27 34.51 -21.82
CA GLU A 16 50.56 33.40 -20.91
C GLU A 16 50.53 32.04 -21.66
N PRO A 17 51.37 31.07 -21.29
CA PRO A 17 51.40 29.76 -21.94
C PRO A 17 50.35 28.81 -21.32
N VAL A 18 49.23 28.63 -22.02
CA VAL A 18 48.34 27.48 -21.75
C VAL A 18 49.14 26.19 -21.97
N ARG A 19 49.28 25.39 -20.92
CA ARG A 19 50.06 24.14 -20.93
C ARG A 19 49.42 23.08 -21.82
N ALA A 20 50.26 22.18 -22.33
CA ALA A 20 49.78 20.97 -23.00
C ALA A 20 49.02 20.05 -22.02
N GLY A 21 47.91 19.53 -22.50
CA GLY A 21 47.01 18.59 -21.82
C GLY A 21 45.72 18.48 -22.65
N ASP A 22 45.10 17.32 -22.87
CA ASP A 22 45.47 15.98 -22.43
C ASP A 22 45.00 14.95 -23.49
N GLU A 23 45.88 14.00 -23.86
CA GLU A 23 45.58 12.98 -24.88
C GLU A 23 44.55 11.94 -24.41
N SER A 24 44.30 11.86 -23.09
CA SER A 24 43.29 10.97 -22.48
C SER A 24 41.90 11.10 -23.10
N SER A 25 41.48 12.32 -23.46
CA SER A 25 40.11 12.61 -23.93
C SER A 25 39.75 11.96 -25.27
N SER A 26 40.73 11.67 -26.13
CA SER A 26 40.46 10.99 -27.42
C SER A 26 40.22 9.48 -27.26
N PHE A 27 40.63 8.88 -26.14
CA PHE A 27 40.54 7.44 -25.92
C PHE A 27 39.16 7.06 -25.35
N ASP A 28 38.69 7.81 -24.34
CA ASP A 28 37.35 7.65 -23.73
C ASP A 28 36.21 7.71 -24.78
N TRP A 29 36.28 8.65 -25.73
CA TRP A 29 35.28 8.72 -26.81
C TRP A 29 35.26 7.49 -27.71
N GLN A 30 36.42 6.89 -28.01
CA GLN A 30 36.49 5.69 -28.86
C GLN A 30 35.98 4.44 -28.11
N GLU A 31 36.33 4.27 -26.83
CA GLU A 31 35.78 3.20 -26.00
C GLU A 31 34.27 3.36 -25.78
N ARG A 32 33.78 4.58 -25.54
CA ARG A 32 32.33 4.87 -25.43
C ARG A 32 31.57 4.58 -26.71
N CYS A 33 32.09 4.97 -27.87
CA CYS A 33 31.49 4.61 -29.16
C CYS A 33 31.47 3.09 -29.38
N ALA A 34 32.57 2.38 -29.10
CA ALA A 34 32.64 0.92 -29.21
C ALA A 34 31.66 0.21 -28.24
N ALA A 35 31.51 0.72 -27.02
CA ALA A 35 30.55 0.22 -26.03
C ALA A 35 29.10 0.45 -26.48
N LEU A 36 28.78 1.62 -27.04
CA LEU A 36 27.46 1.93 -27.59
C LEU A 36 27.15 1.10 -28.83
N GLU A 37 28.10 0.89 -29.74
CA GLU A 37 27.93 -0.05 -30.87
C GLU A 37 27.67 -1.48 -30.40
N LYS A 38 28.41 -1.95 -29.40
CA LYS A 38 28.22 -3.28 -28.80
C LYS A 38 26.85 -3.41 -28.16
N LYS A 39 26.38 -2.38 -27.44
CA LYS A 39 25.04 -2.33 -26.83
C LYS A 39 23.94 -2.27 -27.89
N LEU A 40 24.11 -1.49 -28.96
CA LEU A 40 23.19 -1.43 -30.10
C LEU A 40 23.10 -2.78 -30.83
N LYS A 41 24.23 -3.44 -31.07
CA LYS A 41 24.28 -4.79 -31.68
C LYS A 41 23.60 -5.85 -30.78
N ALA A 42 23.74 -5.74 -29.46
CA ALA A 42 22.99 -6.59 -28.51
C ALA A 42 21.48 -6.33 -28.61
N THR A 43 21.02 -5.08 -28.45
CA THR A 43 19.59 -4.73 -28.53
C THR A 43 18.96 -5.06 -29.90
N GLN A 44 19.73 -4.99 -31.00
CA GLN A 44 19.28 -5.46 -32.32
C GLN A 44 19.20 -6.99 -32.42
N SER A 45 19.99 -7.74 -31.65
CA SER A 45 19.83 -9.19 -31.49
C SER A 45 18.59 -9.51 -30.65
N ASP A 46 18.44 -8.86 -29.49
CA ASP A 46 17.32 -9.03 -28.57
C ASP A 46 15.98 -8.75 -29.28
N ALA A 47 15.91 -7.68 -30.08
CA ALA A 47 14.72 -7.35 -30.88
C ALA A 47 14.39 -8.39 -31.95
N ARG A 48 15.40 -9.04 -32.56
CA ARG A 48 15.21 -10.14 -33.53
C ARG A 48 14.76 -11.42 -32.83
N GLU A 49 15.30 -11.72 -31.65
CA GLU A 49 14.86 -12.84 -30.83
C GLU A 49 13.43 -12.63 -30.33
N LEU A 50 13.09 -11.43 -29.83
CA LEU A 50 11.72 -11.06 -29.44
C LEU A 50 10.73 -11.18 -30.61
N SER A 51 11.13 -10.77 -31.83
CA SER A 51 10.31 -10.96 -33.04
C SER A 51 10.14 -12.44 -33.39
N THR A 52 11.19 -13.25 -33.23
CA THR A 52 11.14 -14.69 -33.48
C THR A 52 10.26 -15.40 -32.45
N LEU A 53 10.34 -15.01 -31.18
CA LEU A 53 9.48 -15.49 -30.09
C LEU A 53 8.02 -15.08 -30.29
N ARG A 54 7.73 -13.83 -30.71
CA ARG A 54 6.36 -13.40 -31.06
C ARG A 54 5.77 -14.22 -32.20
N ASN A 55 6.54 -14.44 -33.27
CA ASN A 55 6.12 -15.31 -34.37
C ASN A 55 5.92 -16.76 -33.92
N ARG A 56 6.74 -17.26 -32.98
CA ARG A 56 6.60 -18.60 -32.39
C ARG A 56 5.35 -18.72 -31.51
N VAL A 57 5.02 -17.69 -30.73
CA VAL A 57 3.76 -17.63 -29.95
C VAL A 57 2.56 -17.63 -30.89
N LEU A 58 2.55 -16.78 -31.92
CA LEU A 58 1.45 -16.73 -32.89
C LEU A 58 1.26 -18.07 -33.63
N GLN A 59 2.37 -18.73 -34.01
CA GLN A 59 2.33 -20.08 -34.58
C GLN A 59 1.76 -21.10 -33.59
N LEU A 60 2.20 -21.08 -32.33
CA LEU A 60 1.70 -21.98 -31.29
C LEU A 60 0.22 -21.73 -30.96
N GLU A 61 -0.28 -20.49 -31.06
CA GLU A 61 -1.70 -20.16 -30.89
C GLU A 61 -2.55 -20.70 -32.06
N ILE A 62 -2.05 -20.63 -33.30
CA ILE A 62 -2.68 -21.22 -34.48
C ILE A 62 -2.69 -22.75 -34.38
N GLU A 63 -1.57 -23.38 -34.00
CA GLU A 63 -1.48 -24.83 -33.76
C GLU A 63 -2.41 -25.27 -32.60
N LEU A 64 -2.48 -24.50 -31.52
CA LEU A 64 -3.38 -24.75 -30.39
C LEU A 64 -4.86 -24.59 -30.79
N ALA A 65 -5.20 -23.64 -31.65
CA ALA A 65 -6.55 -23.47 -32.21
C ALA A 65 -6.92 -24.65 -33.12
N ALA A 66 -6.01 -25.07 -34.02
CA ALA A 66 -6.20 -26.24 -34.88
C ALA A 66 -6.37 -27.53 -34.07
N LEU A 67 -5.54 -27.74 -33.04
CA LEU A 67 -5.66 -28.86 -32.10
C LEU A 67 -7.01 -28.81 -31.37
N ARG A 68 -7.43 -27.65 -30.85
CA ARG A 68 -8.74 -27.48 -30.17
C ARG A 68 -9.93 -27.72 -31.10
N GLY A 69 -9.81 -27.41 -32.39
CA GLY A 69 -10.83 -27.69 -33.41
C GLY A 69 -10.87 -29.15 -33.88
N SER A 70 -9.80 -29.91 -33.66
CA SER A 70 -9.61 -31.23 -34.27
C SER A 70 -10.63 -32.30 -33.81
N PRO A 71 -10.99 -33.27 -34.68
CA PRO A 71 -11.89 -34.36 -34.30
C PRO A 71 -11.38 -35.18 -33.12
N SER A 72 -10.08 -35.47 -33.04
CA SER A 72 -9.48 -36.21 -31.94
C SER A 72 -9.58 -35.47 -30.61
N TRP A 73 -9.44 -34.14 -30.60
CA TRP A 73 -9.67 -33.32 -29.41
C TRP A 73 -11.14 -33.32 -28.97
N ARG A 74 -12.09 -33.31 -29.90
CA ARG A 74 -13.53 -33.39 -29.58
C ARG A 74 -13.90 -34.79 -29.05
N ILE A 75 -13.41 -35.85 -29.69
CA ILE A 75 -13.67 -37.26 -29.32
C ILE A 75 -13.06 -37.64 -27.96
N THR A 76 -11.84 -37.19 -27.65
CA THR A 76 -11.18 -37.53 -26.37
C THR A 76 -11.62 -36.67 -25.18
N ALA A 77 -12.59 -35.75 -25.36
CA ALA A 77 -13.07 -34.88 -24.29
C ALA A 77 -13.59 -35.63 -23.04
N PRO A 78 -14.34 -36.75 -23.12
CA PRO A 78 -14.80 -37.50 -21.95
C PRO A 78 -13.65 -38.07 -21.12
N MET A 79 -12.61 -38.60 -21.78
CA MET A 79 -11.40 -39.09 -21.10
C MET A 79 -10.59 -37.95 -20.48
N ARG A 80 -10.52 -36.78 -21.13
CA ARG A 80 -9.91 -35.58 -20.51
C ARG A 80 -10.69 -35.10 -19.29
N SER A 81 -12.03 -35.20 -19.25
CA SER A 81 -12.77 -34.93 -18.01
C SER A 81 -12.37 -35.88 -16.87
N VAL A 82 -12.21 -37.19 -17.13
CA VAL A 82 -11.76 -38.16 -16.10
C VAL A 82 -10.35 -37.85 -15.60
N VAL A 83 -9.39 -37.55 -16.49
CA VAL A 83 -8.03 -37.14 -16.08
C VAL A 83 -8.06 -35.80 -15.31
N SER A 84 -8.91 -34.84 -15.74
CA SER A 84 -9.09 -33.57 -15.03
C SER A 84 -9.77 -33.74 -13.66
N ALA A 85 -10.56 -34.80 -13.47
CA ALA A 85 -11.20 -35.18 -12.22
C ALA A 85 -10.21 -35.89 -11.30
N GLY A 86 -9.36 -36.79 -11.82
CA GLY A 86 -8.26 -37.40 -11.06
C GLY A 86 -7.24 -36.36 -10.58
N ASN A 87 -6.87 -35.42 -11.44
CA ASN A 87 -6.01 -34.29 -11.05
C ASN A 87 -6.74 -33.30 -10.13
N ALA A 88 -8.04 -33.06 -10.32
CA ALA A 88 -8.83 -32.28 -9.35
C ALA A 88 -8.94 -32.98 -7.99
N ALA A 89 -9.05 -34.31 -7.93
CA ALA A 89 -9.09 -35.08 -6.70
C ALA A 89 -7.74 -35.09 -5.99
N ARG A 90 -6.62 -35.16 -6.73
CA ARG A 90 -5.26 -34.98 -6.16
C ARG A 90 -5.01 -33.55 -5.68
N LEU A 91 -5.40 -32.51 -6.44
CA LEU A 91 -5.32 -31.13 -5.96
C LEU A 91 -6.28 -30.87 -4.80
N ALA A 92 -7.48 -31.44 -4.81
CA ALA A 92 -8.42 -31.33 -3.69
C ALA A 92 -7.86 -32.04 -2.46
N ALA A 93 -7.29 -33.24 -2.57
CA ALA A 93 -6.62 -33.91 -1.47
C ALA A 93 -5.44 -33.07 -0.92
N ALA A 94 -4.57 -32.54 -1.78
CA ALA A 94 -3.46 -31.68 -1.36
C ALA A 94 -3.92 -30.33 -0.76
N THR A 95 -5.00 -29.75 -1.27
CA THR A 95 -5.57 -28.48 -0.77
C THR A 95 -6.35 -28.69 0.53
N ILE A 96 -7.07 -29.80 0.66
CA ILE A 96 -7.68 -30.24 1.90
C ILE A 96 -6.56 -30.50 2.90
N SER A 97 -5.51 -31.27 2.60
CA SER A 97 -4.37 -31.44 3.52
C SER A 97 -3.75 -30.11 3.96
N ARG A 98 -3.52 -29.16 3.04
CA ARG A 98 -3.03 -27.81 3.40
C ARG A 98 -4.02 -27.03 4.28
N GLN A 99 -5.32 -27.10 4.01
CA GLN A 99 -6.33 -26.43 4.85
C GLN A 99 -6.62 -27.15 6.17
N VAL A 100 -6.38 -28.45 6.23
CA VAL A 100 -6.40 -29.29 7.42
C VAL A 100 -5.21 -28.95 8.32
N GLN A 101 -4.04 -28.68 7.74
CA GLN A 101 -2.91 -28.10 8.48
C GLN A 101 -3.24 -26.68 8.96
N SER A 102 -3.62 -25.75 8.06
CA SER A 102 -3.88 -24.35 8.44
C SER A 102 -5.12 -24.10 9.31
N ARG A 103 -6.00 -25.10 9.50
CA ARG A 103 -7.21 -25.02 10.34
C ARG A 103 -7.31 -26.18 11.35
N GLY A 104 -6.18 -26.76 11.74
CA GLY A 104 -6.10 -27.68 12.89
C GLY A 104 -6.88 -28.99 12.79
N GLY A 105 -7.27 -29.46 11.60
CA GLY A 105 -7.87 -30.78 11.42
C GLY A 105 -8.86 -30.93 10.26
N VAL A 106 -9.29 -32.18 10.04
CA VAL A 106 -10.26 -32.56 9.00
C VAL A 106 -11.66 -32.03 9.31
N VAL A 107 -12.04 -31.96 10.58
CA VAL A 107 -13.40 -31.55 11.00
C VAL A 107 -13.64 -30.05 10.77
N PRO A 108 -12.78 -29.10 11.18
CA PRO A 108 -12.98 -27.68 10.89
C PRO A 108 -12.97 -27.37 9.40
N ALA A 109 -12.07 -28.00 8.62
CA ALA A 109 -12.03 -27.83 7.16
C ALA A 109 -13.34 -28.31 6.50
N ALA A 110 -13.87 -29.46 6.91
CA ALA A 110 -15.15 -29.97 6.41
C ALA A 110 -16.34 -29.06 6.78
N GLN A 111 -16.37 -28.54 8.03
CA GLN A 111 -17.39 -27.60 8.50
C GLN A 111 -17.36 -26.28 7.71
N TYR A 112 -16.17 -25.74 7.42
CA TYR A 112 -15.99 -24.58 6.56
C TYR A 112 -16.60 -24.82 5.17
N TYR A 113 -16.24 -25.90 4.46
CA TYR A 113 -16.82 -26.18 3.15
C TYR A 113 -18.34 -26.46 3.21
N LEU A 114 -18.85 -27.10 4.26
CA LEU A 114 -20.29 -27.25 4.48
C LEU A 114 -21.00 -25.89 4.65
N SER A 115 -20.37 -24.92 5.31
CA SER A 115 -20.91 -23.56 5.43
C SER A 115 -20.91 -22.82 4.08
N VAL A 116 -19.85 -22.97 3.28
CA VAL A 116 -19.77 -22.40 1.92
C VAL A 116 -20.79 -23.05 0.99
N ILE A 117 -21.02 -24.36 1.08
CA ILE A 117 -22.08 -25.05 0.31
C ILE A 117 -23.47 -24.55 0.73
N ARG A 118 -23.70 -24.24 2.01
CA ARG A 118 -24.96 -23.67 2.49
C ARG A 118 -25.18 -22.19 2.11
N ARG A 119 -24.11 -21.38 2.04
CA ARG A 119 -24.18 -19.95 1.68
C ARG A 119 -24.11 -19.68 0.17
N GLU A 120 -23.20 -20.35 -0.56
CA GLU A 120 -22.84 -20.06 -1.96
C GLU A 120 -23.15 -21.23 -2.94
N GLY A 121 -23.58 -22.37 -2.41
CA GLY A 121 -23.82 -23.59 -3.18
C GLY A 121 -22.56 -24.21 -3.79
N MET A 122 -22.76 -25.29 -4.55
CA MET A 122 -21.66 -25.96 -5.26
C MET A 122 -20.99 -25.07 -6.34
N ARG A 123 -21.66 -23.99 -6.79
CA ARG A 123 -21.07 -23.02 -7.73
C ARG A 123 -19.98 -22.17 -7.07
N GLY A 124 -20.20 -21.67 -5.85
CA GLY A 124 -19.16 -20.94 -5.09
C GLY A 124 -17.92 -21.80 -4.83
N VAL A 125 -18.13 -23.05 -4.38
CA VAL A 125 -17.04 -24.03 -4.22
C VAL A 125 -16.29 -24.28 -5.54
N MET A 126 -16.99 -24.47 -6.66
CA MET A 126 -16.35 -24.64 -7.98
C MET A 126 -15.72 -23.35 -8.55
N ALA A 127 -16.05 -22.16 -8.04
CA ALA A 127 -15.36 -20.92 -8.38
C ALA A 127 -14.04 -20.81 -7.59
N ARG A 128 -14.10 -20.97 -6.27
CA ARG A 128 -12.93 -20.98 -5.37
C ARG A 128 -11.90 -22.05 -5.76
N LEU A 129 -12.35 -23.26 -6.11
CA LEU A 129 -11.48 -24.32 -6.66
C LEU A 129 -10.94 -24.03 -8.08
N ARG A 130 -11.57 -23.15 -8.86
CA ARG A 130 -11.04 -22.70 -10.16
C ARG A 130 -9.95 -21.64 -10.02
N HIS A 131 -10.06 -20.72 -9.07
CA HIS A 131 -8.95 -19.82 -8.71
C HIS A 131 -7.70 -20.63 -8.35
N LEU A 132 -7.84 -21.61 -7.44
CA LEU A 132 -6.74 -22.49 -7.03
C LEU A 132 -6.14 -23.29 -8.20
N LYS A 133 -6.96 -23.79 -9.13
CA LYS A 133 -6.48 -24.49 -10.35
C LYS A 133 -5.66 -23.61 -11.31
N SER A 134 -5.76 -22.29 -11.22
CA SER A 134 -5.08 -21.37 -12.15
C SER A 134 -3.65 -21.00 -11.74
N GLY A 135 -3.23 -21.39 -10.53
CA GLY A 135 -2.00 -20.87 -9.91
C GLY A 135 -2.15 -19.47 -9.31
N ALA A 136 -3.20 -18.71 -9.65
CA ALA A 136 -3.51 -17.40 -9.05
C ALA A 136 -4.21 -17.52 -7.68
N GLY A 137 -3.58 -18.26 -6.76
CA GLY A 137 -3.70 -17.93 -5.34
C GLY A 137 -2.76 -16.75 -5.07
N PHE A 138 -3.33 -15.61 -4.68
CA PHE A 138 -2.64 -14.32 -4.47
C PHE A 138 -1.62 -13.95 -5.57
N ALA A 139 -2.06 -13.16 -6.57
CA ALA A 139 -1.17 -12.58 -7.57
C ALA A 139 -0.06 -11.70 -6.95
N ASP A 140 -0.36 -11.13 -5.77
CA ASP A 140 0.53 -10.37 -4.88
C ASP A 140 0.54 -11.06 -3.49
N GLY A 141 0.92 -12.34 -3.45
CA GLY A 141 1.05 -13.10 -2.21
C GLY A 141 2.35 -12.77 -1.46
N PRO A 142 2.52 -13.26 -0.22
CA PRO A 142 3.80 -13.16 0.48
C PRO A 142 4.92 -13.78 -0.36
N PRO A 143 6.17 -13.29 -0.23
CA PRO A 143 7.32 -13.90 -0.89
C PRO A 143 7.41 -15.39 -0.56
N ARG A 144 7.90 -16.19 -1.52
CA ARG A 144 8.15 -17.62 -1.26
C ARG A 144 9.15 -17.77 -0.12
N ASP A 145 8.92 -18.73 0.75
CA ASP A 145 9.74 -18.98 1.94
C ASP A 145 11.24 -19.05 1.60
N GLU A 146 11.63 -19.67 0.48
CA GLU A 146 13.06 -19.77 0.10
C GLU A 146 13.70 -18.41 -0.19
N VAL A 147 12.96 -17.52 -0.86
CA VAL A 147 13.42 -16.16 -1.22
C VAL A 147 13.45 -15.26 0.03
N TYR A 148 12.49 -15.46 0.95
CA TYR A 148 12.48 -14.72 2.20
C TYR A 148 13.55 -15.21 3.19
N HIS A 149 13.87 -16.52 3.21
CA HIS A 149 14.99 -17.03 4.00
C HIS A 149 16.33 -16.52 3.47
N GLU A 150 16.55 -16.47 2.15
CA GLU A 150 17.75 -15.84 1.56
C GLU A 150 17.86 -14.34 1.92
N TRP A 151 16.74 -13.63 1.94
CA TRP A 151 16.68 -12.23 2.35
C TRP A 151 17.03 -12.04 3.84
N ILE A 152 16.48 -12.89 4.72
CA ILE A 152 16.80 -12.88 6.16
C ILE A 152 18.28 -13.22 6.38
N GLU A 153 18.81 -14.27 5.74
CA GLU A 153 20.20 -14.73 5.91
C GLU A 153 21.22 -13.64 5.59
N ARG A 154 20.94 -12.81 4.57
CA ARG A 154 21.80 -11.69 4.16
C ARG A 154 21.59 -10.44 5.01
N TYR A 155 20.36 -9.95 5.05
CA TYR A 155 20.09 -8.58 5.49
C TYR A 155 19.68 -8.51 6.96
N ASP A 156 18.74 -9.34 7.40
CA ASP A 156 18.07 -9.22 8.71
C ASP A 156 18.63 -10.14 9.83
N SER A 157 19.53 -11.08 9.48
CA SER A 157 20.16 -11.97 10.47
C SER A 157 21.19 -11.22 11.34
N ILE A 158 21.05 -11.35 12.66
CA ILE A 158 21.93 -10.75 13.68
C ILE A 158 23.19 -11.61 13.91
N THR A 159 24.21 -11.41 13.08
CA THR A 159 25.52 -12.08 13.22
C THR A 159 26.29 -11.57 14.46
N PRO A 160 27.40 -12.22 14.90
CA PRO A 160 28.22 -11.71 16.00
C PRO A 160 28.72 -10.28 15.78
N GLU A 161 29.04 -9.92 14.55
CA GLU A 161 29.51 -8.60 14.13
C GLU A 161 28.39 -7.56 14.22
N LYS A 162 27.20 -7.88 13.70
CA LYS A 162 26.01 -7.02 13.83
C LYS A 162 25.55 -6.89 15.30
N ARG A 163 25.66 -7.94 16.12
CA ARG A 163 25.41 -7.86 17.57
C ARG A 163 26.37 -6.90 18.26
N GLU A 164 27.62 -6.81 17.80
CA GLU A 164 28.61 -5.86 18.30
C GLU A 164 28.42 -4.44 17.78
N GLN A 165 27.96 -4.28 16.53
CA GLN A 165 27.51 -3.00 15.96
C GLN A 165 26.34 -2.42 16.78
N VAL A 166 25.33 -3.24 17.10
CA VAL A 166 24.20 -2.86 17.96
C VAL A 166 24.67 -2.44 19.37
N ARG A 167 25.64 -3.12 19.99
CA ARG A 167 26.20 -2.67 21.29
C ARG A 167 26.79 -1.27 21.21
N LYS A 168 27.57 -0.97 20.18
CA LYS A 168 28.18 0.35 19.95
C LYS A 168 27.13 1.41 19.65
N GLY A 169 26.07 1.05 18.92
CA GLY A 169 24.87 1.88 18.76
C GLY A 169 24.25 2.26 20.10
N ILE A 170 24.04 1.28 21.00
CA ILE A 170 23.52 1.52 22.36
C ILE A 170 24.43 2.45 23.16
N GLU A 171 25.76 2.29 23.04
CA GLU A 171 26.72 3.17 23.72
C GLU A 171 26.53 4.66 23.34
N VAL A 172 26.22 4.96 22.08
CA VAL A 172 26.03 6.34 21.58
C VAL A 172 24.57 6.85 21.59
N LEU A 173 23.59 6.03 22.00
CA LEU A 173 22.19 6.47 22.10
C LEU A 173 22.02 7.67 23.05
N ALA A 174 21.57 8.80 22.50
CA ALA A 174 21.32 10.04 23.26
C ALA A 174 20.17 9.92 24.28
N ARG A 175 19.24 8.97 24.08
CA ARG A 175 18.19 8.59 25.03
C ARG A 175 18.23 7.07 25.21
N ARG A 176 18.15 6.62 26.46
CA ARG A 176 17.95 5.20 26.82
C ARG A 176 16.66 5.05 27.63
N PRO A 177 15.49 5.06 26.97
CA PRO A 177 14.21 4.86 27.64
C PRO A 177 14.14 3.46 28.25
N LYS A 178 13.53 3.33 29.43
CA LYS A 178 13.24 2.02 30.00
C LYS A 178 11.95 1.45 29.39
N PHE A 179 11.97 0.22 28.89
CA PHE A 179 10.78 -0.45 28.36
C PHE A 179 10.09 -1.34 29.39
N SER A 180 8.76 -1.30 29.45
CA SER A 180 7.94 -2.28 30.16
C SER A 180 7.17 -3.12 29.15
N LEU A 181 7.60 -4.37 28.96
CA LEU A 181 6.90 -5.33 28.10
C LEU A 181 5.74 -5.92 28.89
N LEU A 182 4.51 -5.77 28.38
CA LEU A 182 3.30 -6.28 29.02
C LEU A 182 2.90 -7.60 28.37
N VAL A 183 2.77 -8.64 29.19
CA VAL A 183 2.36 -9.98 28.73
C VAL A 183 1.17 -10.49 29.54
N PRO A 184 -0.05 -10.46 28.99
CA PRO A 184 -1.18 -11.22 29.53
C PRO A 184 -0.99 -12.71 29.21
N ALA A 185 -1.02 -13.58 30.23
CA ALA A 185 -0.80 -15.02 30.09
C ALA A 185 -2.03 -15.83 30.57
N TYR A 186 -2.45 -16.85 29.83
CA TYR A 186 -3.52 -17.77 30.26
C TYR A 186 -3.40 -19.14 29.57
N ASN A 187 -3.12 -20.19 30.35
CA ASN A 187 -2.91 -21.56 29.86
C ASN A 187 -1.89 -21.65 28.70
N SER A 188 -0.91 -20.74 28.70
CA SER A 188 0.11 -20.62 27.66
C SER A 188 0.94 -21.90 27.56
N ASN A 189 1.25 -22.33 26.32
CA ASN A 189 2.06 -23.53 26.11
C ASN A 189 3.46 -23.34 26.71
N GLU A 190 3.91 -24.24 27.59
CA GLU A 190 5.21 -24.15 28.29
C GLU A 190 6.37 -23.84 27.33
N ARG A 191 6.44 -24.53 26.17
CA ARG A 191 7.53 -24.32 25.22
C ARG A 191 7.52 -22.88 24.68
N PHE A 192 6.36 -22.39 24.26
CA PHE A 192 6.26 -21.06 23.66
C PHE A 192 6.41 -19.95 24.71
N LEU A 193 5.93 -20.17 25.93
CA LEU A 193 6.14 -19.25 27.05
C LEU A 193 7.63 -19.15 27.43
N ARG A 194 8.36 -20.28 27.44
CA ARG A 194 9.83 -20.29 27.63
C ARG A 194 10.58 -19.64 26.47
N GLU A 195 10.16 -19.86 25.21
CA GLU A 195 10.73 -19.21 24.02
C GLU A 195 10.50 -17.68 24.02
N MET A 196 9.31 -17.22 24.41
CA MET A 196 8.97 -15.80 24.56
C MET A 196 9.87 -15.14 25.62
N ILE A 197 9.94 -15.72 26.84
CA ILE A 197 10.78 -15.21 27.94
C ILE A 197 12.26 -15.19 27.53
N ALA A 198 12.74 -16.19 26.78
CA ALA A 198 14.09 -16.20 26.23
C ALA A 198 14.33 -15.06 25.22
N SER A 199 13.38 -14.79 24.32
CA SER A 199 13.50 -13.71 23.31
C SER A 199 13.61 -12.31 23.93
N VAL A 200 13.00 -12.10 25.10
CA VAL A 200 13.16 -10.87 25.91
C VAL A 200 14.49 -10.86 26.66
N ARG A 201 14.91 -12.00 27.23
CA ARG A 201 16.22 -12.12 27.90
C ARG A 201 17.43 -11.92 26.97
N ASP A 202 17.32 -12.35 25.72
CA ASP A 202 18.41 -12.29 24.72
C ASP A 202 18.59 -10.91 24.05
N GLN A 203 17.73 -9.93 24.38
CA GLN A 203 17.81 -8.56 23.91
C GLN A 203 19.18 -7.93 24.23
N ILE A 204 19.79 -7.31 23.22
CA ILE A 204 21.10 -6.65 23.35
C ILE A 204 20.96 -5.35 24.16
N TYR A 205 19.79 -4.70 24.08
CA TYR A 205 19.41 -3.57 24.92
C TYR A 205 19.02 -4.07 26.32
N SER A 206 19.64 -3.51 27.37
CA SER A 206 19.50 -4.00 28.75
C SER A 206 18.29 -3.45 29.52
N ASP A 207 17.83 -2.26 29.14
CA ASP A 207 17.03 -1.40 30.03
C ASP A 207 15.53 -1.67 29.84
N TRP A 208 15.12 -2.88 30.21
CA TRP A 208 13.75 -3.35 30.14
C TRP A 208 13.29 -4.04 31.42
N GLU A 209 11.98 -4.23 31.52
CA GLU A 209 11.33 -5.14 32.47
C GLU A 209 10.17 -5.87 31.79
N LEU A 210 9.96 -7.12 32.17
CA LEU A 210 8.94 -8.01 31.62
C LEU A 210 7.84 -8.18 32.66
N CYS A 211 6.69 -7.56 32.42
CA CYS A 211 5.55 -7.50 33.33
C CYS A 211 4.50 -8.52 32.90
N ILE A 212 4.45 -9.67 33.57
CA ILE A 212 3.58 -10.79 33.20
C ILE A 212 2.41 -10.87 34.16
N ALA A 213 1.19 -10.90 33.63
CA ALA A 213 -0.04 -11.14 34.38
C ALA A 213 -0.62 -12.50 34.00
N ASP A 214 -0.51 -13.48 34.90
CA ASP A 214 -1.19 -14.76 34.76
C ASP A 214 -2.67 -14.60 35.13
N ASP A 215 -3.56 -14.77 34.16
CA ASP A 215 -5.00 -14.55 34.28
C ASP A 215 -5.71 -15.81 34.84
N ALA A 216 -5.24 -16.29 35.99
CA ALA A 216 -5.66 -17.52 36.66
C ALA A 216 -5.51 -18.77 35.76
N SER A 217 -4.28 -19.07 35.31
CA SER A 217 -4.02 -20.29 34.51
C SER A 217 -4.37 -21.57 35.27
N THR A 218 -4.97 -22.52 34.54
CA THR A 218 -5.40 -23.83 35.06
C THR A 218 -4.36 -24.93 34.90
N ASP A 219 -3.40 -24.80 33.97
CA ASP A 219 -2.21 -25.68 33.93
C ASP A 219 -1.16 -25.17 34.95
N PRO A 220 -0.83 -25.94 36.01
CA PRO A 220 0.15 -25.51 37.02
C PRO A 220 1.55 -25.25 36.44
N ARG A 221 1.91 -25.84 35.29
CA ARG A 221 3.20 -25.60 34.64
C ARG A 221 3.41 -24.14 34.27
N VAL A 222 2.35 -23.41 33.91
CA VAL A 222 2.46 -21.96 33.63
C VAL A 222 3.00 -21.23 34.85
N ARG A 223 2.46 -21.54 36.04
CA ARG A 223 2.91 -20.96 37.31
C ARG A 223 4.35 -21.38 37.67
N GLU A 224 4.72 -22.63 37.40
CA GLU A 224 6.09 -23.14 37.59
C GLU A 224 7.10 -22.38 36.70
N VAL A 225 6.84 -22.32 35.38
CA VAL A 225 7.67 -21.61 34.38
C VAL A 225 7.84 -20.13 34.72
N LEU A 226 6.75 -19.45 35.09
CA LEU A 226 6.79 -18.03 35.44
C LEU A 226 7.60 -17.80 36.72
N THR A 227 7.39 -18.62 37.76
CA THR A 227 8.12 -18.51 39.03
C THR A 227 9.62 -18.78 38.85
N GLU A 228 9.98 -19.79 38.04
CA GLU A 228 11.37 -20.07 37.63
C GLU A 228 12.00 -18.87 36.90
N ALA A 229 11.25 -18.24 35.99
CA ALA A 229 11.72 -17.07 35.26
C ALA A 229 11.99 -15.87 36.18
N ALA A 230 11.05 -15.51 37.05
CA ALA A 230 11.23 -14.37 37.98
C ALA A 230 12.32 -14.61 39.04
N ALA A 231 12.53 -15.86 39.46
CA ALA A 231 13.66 -16.21 40.32
C ALA A 231 15.03 -16.09 39.61
N GLY A 232 15.06 -16.27 38.28
CA GLY A 232 16.29 -16.21 37.47
C GLY A 232 16.66 -14.84 36.88
N ASP A 233 15.73 -13.88 36.81
CA ASP A 233 16.02 -12.50 36.39
C ASP A 233 15.08 -11.50 37.08
N SER A 234 15.64 -10.62 37.92
CA SER A 234 14.91 -9.60 38.69
C SER A 234 14.17 -8.55 37.85
N ARG A 235 14.41 -8.49 36.53
CA ARG A 235 13.63 -7.64 35.59
C ARG A 235 12.28 -8.25 35.22
N ILE A 236 12.03 -9.52 35.55
CA ILE A 236 10.76 -10.20 35.30
C ILE A 236 9.86 -10.04 36.53
N LYS A 237 8.77 -9.29 36.35
CA LYS A 237 7.73 -9.05 37.37
C LYS A 237 6.52 -9.91 37.07
N LEU A 238 5.91 -10.49 38.11
CA LEU A 238 4.73 -11.34 37.98
C LEU A 238 3.57 -10.81 38.83
N VAL A 239 2.36 -10.98 38.32
CA VAL A 239 1.13 -11.01 39.12
C VAL A 239 0.31 -12.24 38.74
N PHE A 240 -0.17 -12.97 39.75
CA PHE A 240 -1.09 -14.09 39.58
C PHE A 240 -2.49 -13.62 39.98
N ARG A 241 -3.39 -13.48 39.00
CA ARG A 241 -4.76 -13.04 39.24
C ARG A 241 -5.58 -14.20 39.83
N GLU A 242 -6.46 -13.90 40.79
CA GLU A 242 -7.32 -14.90 41.43
C GLU A 242 -8.50 -15.34 40.52
N THR A 243 -8.86 -14.50 39.55
CA THR A 243 -9.98 -14.71 38.63
C THR A 243 -9.60 -14.32 37.21
N ASN A 244 -9.91 -15.19 36.25
CA ASN A 244 -9.77 -14.91 34.82
C ASN A 244 -10.65 -13.70 34.44
N GLY A 245 -10.02 -12.59 34.05
CA GLY A 245 -10.67 -11.35 33.59
C GLY A 245 -10.58 -11.13 32.08
N HIS A 246 -9.98 -12.09 31.36
CA HIS A 246 -9.58 -12.01 29.97
C HIS A 246 -8.50 -10.95 29.70
N ILE A 247 -8.05 -10.91 28.45
CA ILE A 247 -6.85 -10.18 28.00
C ILE A 247 -6.83 -8.70 28.40
N SER A 248 -7.96 -7.99 28.41
CA SER A 248 -8.05 -6.58 28.80
C SER A 248 -7.67 -6.34 30.27
N GLU A 249 -8.24 -7.14 31.18
CA GLU A 249 -7.96 -7.05 32.62
C GLU A 249 -6.56 -7.57 32.97
N ALA A 250 -6.12 -8.65 32.30
CA ALA A 250 -4.76 -9.15 32.45
C ALA A 250 -3.72 -8.11 32.00
N SER A 251 -3.95 -7.44 30.88
CA SER A 251 -3.06 -6.37 30.38
C SER A 251 -3.03 -5.16 31.32
N ASN A 252 -4.16 -4.82 31.96
CA ASN A 252 -4.18 -3.80 33.03
C ASN A 252 -3.35 -4.23 34.26
N SER A 253 -3.46 -5.48 34.72
CA SER A 253 -2.63 -5.97 35.82
C SER A 253 -1.13 -6.07 35.47
N ALA A 254 -0.78 -6.29 34.19
CA ALA A 254 0.59 -6.15 33.72
C ALA A 254 1.05 -4.67 33.72
N LEU A 255 0.19 -3.74 33.30
CA LEU A 255 0.43 -2.29 33.30
C LEU A 255 0.60 -1.72 34.72
N GLU A 256 -0.06 -2.31 35.74
CA GLU A 256 0.13 -1.94 37.16
C GLU A 256 1.53 -2.25 37.68
N LEU A 257 2.19 -3.29 37.15
CA LEU A 257 3.59 -3.63 37.46
C LEU A 257 4.60 -2.70 36.76
N ALA A 258 4.16 -1.93 35.75
CA ALA A 258 5.04 -1.26 34.80
C ALA A 258 5.56 0.10 35.30
N THR A 259 6.87 0.29 35.12
CA THR A 259 7.67 1.45 35.58
C THR A 259 8.62 1.99 34.51
N GLY A 260 8.55 1.46 33.29
CA GLY A 260 9.24 2.00 32.12
C GLY A 260 8.62 3.31 31.65
N GLU A 261 9.38 4.04 30.83
CA GLU A 261 8.90 5.23 30.13
C GLU A 261 7.97 4.86 28.96
N TYR A 262 8.19 3.69 28.35
CA TYR A 262 7.36 3.17 27.26
C TYR A 262 6.81 1.78 27.59
N VAL A 263 5.52 1.60 27.31
CA VAL A 263 4.80 0.33 27.28
C VAL A 263 5.08 -0.36 25.94
N VAL A 264 5.32 -1.67 25.98
CA VAL A 264 5.54 -2.52 24.80
C VAL A 264 4.57 -3.71 24.89
N LEU A 265 3.83 -4.01 23.82
CA LEU A 265 2.86 -5.10 23.78
C LEU A 265 3.46 -6.38 23.18
N LEU A 266 3.27 -7.53 23.84
CA LEU A 266 3.82 -8.83 23.45
C LEU A 266 2.88 -9.97 23.89
N ASP A 267 2.44 -10.80 22.93
CA ASP A 267 1.67 -12.02 23.26
C ASP A 267 2.57 -13.11 23.89
N HIS A 268 1.96 -13.93 24.75
CA HIS A 268 2.65 -14.87 25.64
C HIS A 268 3.36 -16.05 24.95
N ASP A 269 3.09 -16.28 23.66
CA ASP A 269 3.64 -17.37 22.84
C ASP A 269 4.47 -16.89 21.63
N ASP A 270 4.60 -15.58 21.43
CA ASP A 270 5.35 -14.99 20.32
C ASP A 270 6.79 -14.63 20.68
N MET A 271 7.55 -14.09 19.72
CA MET A 271 8.97 -13.77 19.90
C MET A 271 9.36 -12.43 19.26
N ILE A 272 10.34 -11.76 19.85
CA ILE A 272 11.01 -10.56 19.30
C ILE A 272 12.47 -10.87 18.96
N PRO A 273 13.05 -10.31 17.87
CA PRO A 273 14.45 -10.53 17.54
C PRO A 273 15.37 -9.81 18.55
N PRO A 274 16.61 -10.29 18.79
CA PRO A 274 17.51 -9.75 19.83
C PRO A 274 17.90 -8.27 19.76
N HIS A 275 17.53 -7.57 18.69
CA HIS A 275 17.83 -6.15 18.46
C HIS A 275 16.56 -5.26 18.53
N ALA A 276 15.38 -5.82 18.78
CA ALA A 276 14.11 -5.09 18.73
C ALA A 276 14.08 -3.85 19.64
N LEU A 277 14.41 -4.01 20.92
CA LEU A 277 14.37 -2.89 21.87
C LEU A 277 15.46 -1.83 21.58
N TYR A 278 16.56 -2.21 20.92
CA TYR A 278 17.54 -1.23 20.42
C TYR A 278 16.95 -0.40 19.29
N MET A 279 16.29 -1.01 18.30
CA MET A 279 15.70 -0.27 17.18
C MET A 279 14.57 0.65 17.66
N VAL A 280 13.76 0.22 18.63
CA VAL A 280 12.76 1.09 19.26
C VAL A 280 13.44 2.29 19.95
N ALA A 281 14.51 2.09 20.73
CA ALA A 281 15.25 3.19 21.35
C ALA A 281 15.93 4.11 20.33
N LEU A 282 16.45 3.56 19.21
CA LEU A 282 17.04 4.31 18.11
C LEU A 282 16.00 5.21 17.42
N TYR A 283 14.80 4.68 17.14
CA TYR A 283 13.72 5.47 16.54
C TYR A 283 13.13 6.50 17.52
N ILE A 284 13.07 6.23 18.83
CA ILE A 284 12.77 7.26 19.85
C ILE A 284 13.85 8.35 19.90
N GLY A 285 15.12 8.02 19.56
CA GLY A 285 16.20 8.99 19.41
C GLY A 285 16.11 9.81 18.13
N ARG A 286 15.67 9.20 17.01
CA ARG A 286 15.44 9.86 15.71
C ARG A 286 14.19 10.75 15.71
N HIS A 287 13.16 10.32 16.44
CA HIS A 287 11.86 10.98 16.57
C HIS A 287 11.58 11.33 18.04
N PRO A 288 12.26 12.34 18.62
CA PRO A 288 12.06 12.75 20.01
C PRO A 288 10.64 13.27 20.30
N GLU A 289 9.86 13.59 19.26
CA GLU A 289 8.44 13.91 19.31
C GLU A 289 7.51 12.68 19.38
N GLY A 290 8.01 11.49 19.03
CA GLY A 290 7.22 10.26 18.91
C GLY A 290 6.68 9.76 20.25
N ARG A 291 5.35 9.61 20.34
CA ARG A 291 4.65 9.06 21.51
C ARG A 291 4.15 7.64 21.29
N MET A 292 4.08 7.19 20.03
CA MET A 292 3.57 5.89 19.62
C MET A 292 4.41 5.33 18.49
N PHE A 293 4.80 4.06 18.57
CA PHE A 293 5.62 3.39 17.56
C PHE A 293 5.05 2.00 17.23
N TYR A 294 5.16 1.57 15.98
CA TYR A 294 4.84 0.21 15.54
C TYR A 294 5.89 -0.30 14.54
N SER A 295 6.12 -1.60 14.50
CA SER A 295 7.12 -2.23 13.62
C SER A 295 6.51 -2.98 12.44
N ASP A 296 7.33 -3.36 11.46
CA ASP A 296 7.02 -4.51 10.61
C ASP A 296 6.98 -5.80 11.44
N GLU A 297 6.29 -6.82 10.92
CA GLU A 297 6.12 -8.14 11.57
C GLU A 297 6.26 -9.25 10.52
N ASP A 298 6.59 -10.46 10.97
CA ASP A 298 6.39 -11.67 10.18
C ASP A 298 5.86 -12.82 11.05
N LYS A 299 5.78 -14.03 10.49
CA LYS A 299 5.13 -15.17 11.15
C LYS A 299 6.06 -16.35 11.36
N LEU A 300 5.98 -17.00 12.52
CA LEU A 300 6.63 -18.28 12.77
C LEU A 300 5.70 -19.44 12.40
N ASN A 301 6.16 -20.34 11.53
CA ASN A 301 5.48 -21.60 11.28
C ASN A 301 5.75 -22.63 12.40
N GLU A 302 5.10 -23.79 12.33
CA GLU A 302 5.21 -24.88 13.32
C GLU A 302 6.66 -25.36 13.56
N GLN A 303 7.56 -25.15 12.58
CA GLN A 303 8.98 -25.51 12.65
C GLN A 303 9.86 -24.37 13.22
N GLY A 304 9.28 -23.24 13.62
CA GLY A 304 10.01 -22.06 14.11
C GLY A 304 10.71 -21.27 13.01
N LYS A 305 10.37 -21.49 11.73
CA LYS A 305 10.89 -20.68 10.62
C LYS A 305 9.97 -19.50 10.34
N ARG A 306 10.60 -18.34 10.09
CA ARG A 306 9.96 -17.09 9.69
C ARG A 306 9.38 -17.19 8.27
N THR A 307 8.21 -16.63 8.04
CA THR A 307 7.45 -16.64 6.77
C THR A 307 6.46 -15.47 6.74
N THR A 308 5.91 -15.14 5.57
CA THR A 308 4.77 -14.22 5.44
C THR A 308 5.00 -12.84 6.10
N PRO A 309 6.06 -12.10 5.68
CA PRO A 309 6.33 -10.77 6.23
C PRO A 309 5.25 -9.76 5.85
N TYR A 310 4.76 -9.02 6.84
CA TYR A 310 3.91 -7.86 6.67
C TYR A 310 4.75 -6.59 6.73
N PHE A 311 5.25 -6.19 5.56
CA PHE A 311 5.83 -4.87 5.34
C PHE A 311 4.71 -3.82 5.27
N LYS A 312 4.57 -3.03 6.33
CA LYS A 312 3.57 -1.98 6.53
C LYS A 312 3.98 -0.67 5.85
N SER A 313 3.04 0.24 5.62
CA SER A 313 3.39 1.63 5.29
C SER A 313 3.78 2.38 6.55
N ASP A 314 4.35 3.58 6.37
CA ASP A 314 4.38 4.60 7.41
C ASP A 314 2.95 5.03 7.77
N TRP A 315 2.82 5.96 8.73
CA TRP A 315 1.54 6.23 9.38
C TRP A 315 0.43 6.58 8.38
N ASN A 316 -0.61 5.75 8.36
CA ASN A 316 -1.66 5.78 7.36
C ASN A 316 -3.02 5.76 8.08
N PRO A 317 -3.47 6.90 8.63
CA PRO A 317 -4.64 6.95 9.50
C PRO A 317 -5.91 6.45 8.80
N GLN A 318 -6.05 6.62 7.47
CA GLN A 318 -7.20 6.08 6.76
C GLN A 318 -7.16 4.55 6.62
N LEU A 319 -5.98 3.94 6.45
CA LEU A 319 -5.80 2.48 6.50
C LEU A 319 -5.99 1.94 7.93
N PHE A 320 -5.55 2.70 8.93
CA PHE A 320 -5.73 2.39 10.35
C PHE A 320 -7.20 2.46 10.80
N LEU A 321 -8.08 3.14 10.05
CA LEU A 321 -9.53 3.05 10.24
C LEU A 321 -10.18 1.84 9.53
N THR A 322 -9.39 1.05 8.81
CA THR A 322 -9.84 -0.16 8.10
C THR A 322 -9.23 -1.44 8.68
N GLN A 323 -7.97 -1.42 9.15
CA GLN A 323 -7.32 -2.52 9.85
C GLN A 323 -6.27 -2.02 10.86
N ASN A 324 -6.07 -2.75 11.96
CA ASN A 324 -5.05 -2.42 12.96
C ASN A 324 -3.64 -2.49 12.34
N MET A 325 -2.87 -1.41 12.49
CA MET A 325 -1.47 -1.31 12.04
C MET A 325 -0.47 -1.44 13.20
N PHE A 326 -0.92 -1.33 14.45
CA PHE A 326 -0.05 -1.42 15.63
C PHE A 326 0.19 -2.86 16.05
N SER A 327 -0.90 -3.59 16.34
CA SER A 327 -0.89 -4.98 16.83
C SER A 327 0.28 -5.22 17.80
N HIS A 328 1.20 -6.13 17.43
CA HIS A 328 2.47 -6.37 18.10
C HIS A 328 3.59 -6.30 17.04
N LEU A 329 4.72 -5.60 17.22
CA LEU A 329 5.21 -4.90 18.42
C LEU A 329 4.69 -3.45 18.51
N GLY A 330 3.54 -3.26 19.16
CA GLY A 330 3.01 -1.92 19.48
C GLY A 330 3.73 -1.32 20.69
N VAL A 331 4.21 -0.09 20.56
CA VAL A 331 4.94 0.65 21.61
C VAL A 331 4.28 2.00 21.85
N PHE A 332 4.09 2.35 23.12
CA PHE A 332 3.32 3.52 23.53
C PHE A 332 3.99 4.21 24.72
N GLU A 333 4.03 5.54 24.76
CA GLU A 333 4.48 6.29 25.94
C GLU A 333 3.60 5.91 27.17
N MET A 334 4.23 5.64 28.32
CA MET A 334 3.54 5.27 29.56
C MET A 334 2.54 6.35 30.01
N ALA A 335 2.88 7.63 29.82
CA ALA A 335 1.99 8.74 30.11
C ALA A 335 0.73 8.69 29.23
N LEU A 336 0.89 8.48 27.92
CA LEU A 336 -0.20 8.37 26.95
C LEU A 336 -1.14 7.19 27.25
N VAL A 337 -0.61 6.01 27.60
CA VAL A 337 -1.44 4.84 27.97
C VAL A 337 -2.26 5.11 29.24
N ARG A 338 -1.69 5.83 30.22
CA ARG A 338 -2.38 6.24 31.45
C ARG A 338 -3.42 7.32 31.19
N GLU A 339 -3.12 8.28 30.32
CA GLU A 339 -4.02 9.36 29.87
C GLU A 339 -5.23 8.79 29.10
N ALA A 340 -5.00 7.79 28.24
CA ALA A 340 -6.04 7.06 27.52
C ALA A 340 -6.89 6.14 28.44
N GLY A 341 -6.45 5.86 29.67
CA GLY A 341 -7.17 5.03 30.64
C GLY A 341 -6.93 3.52 30.52
N GLY A 342 -5.80 3.07 29.96
CA GLY A 342 -5.44 1.65 29.87
C GLY A 342 -6.33 0.82 28.93
N PHE A 343 -6.49 -0.47 29.20
CA PHE A 343 -7.28 -1.40 28.37
C PHE A 343 -8.74 -1.46 28.83
N ARG A 344 -9.70 -1.36 27.90
CA ARG A 344 -11.14 -1.38 28.21
C ARG A 344 -11.73 -2.78 28.11
N LYS A 345 -12.54 -3.16 29.10
CA LYS A 345 -13.38 -4.38 29.03
C LYS A 345 -14.44 -4.28 27.92
N GLY A 346 -14.73 -5.41 27.27
CA GLY A 346 -15.68 -5.50 26.16
C GLY A 346 -15.06 -5.20 24.79
N TYR A 347 -13.73 -5.27 24.70
CA TYR A 347 -12.92 -5.16 23.48
C TYR A 347 -11.93 -6.32 23.35
N GLU A 348 -12.15 -7.43 24.07
CA GLU A 348 -11.23 -8.57 24.12
C GLU A 348 -10.96 -9.14 22.72
N GLY A 349 -9.69 -9.29 22.35
CA GLY A 349 -9.26 -9.66 21.00
C GLY A 349 -9.07 -8.48 20.05
N SER A 350 -9.32 -7.24 20.49
CA SER A 350 -8.95 -5.97 19.82
C SER A 350 -8.72 -4.84 20.83
N GLN A 351 -8.32 -5.18 22.06
CA GLN A 351 -8.09 -4.25 23.17
C GLN A 351 -6.87 -3.36 22.95
N ASP A 352 -5.92 -3.86 22.17
CA ASP A 352 -4.75 -3.17 21.60
C ASP A 352 -5.17 -2.12 20.56
N TYR A 353 -6.09 -2.46 19.66
CA TYR A 353 -6.63 -1.55 18.63
C TYR A 353 -7.46 -0.42 19.27
N ASP A 354 -8.29 -0.76 20.27
CA ASP A 354 -9.03 0.21 21.08
C ASP A 354 -8.10 1.16 21.86
N LEU A 355 -7.01 0.64 22.43
CA LEU A 355 -5.99 1.47 23.09
C LEU A 355 -5.29 2.36 22.08
N ALA A 356 -4.88 1.82 20.92
CA ALA A 356 -4.19 2.57 19.88
C ALA A 356 -5.06 3.71 19.34
N LEU A 357 -6.34 3.48 19.02
CA LEU A 357 -7.27 4.55 18.59
C LEU A 357 -7.36 5.69 19.62
N ARG A 358 -7.54 5.38 20.91
CA ARG A 358 -7.57 6.38 22.00
C ARG A 358 -6.22 7.09 22.19
N CYS A 359 -5.11 6.39 21.99
CA CYS A 359 -3.78 6.98 22.04
C CYS A 359 -3.54 7.94 20.86
N VAL A 360 -4.00 7.62 19.64
CA VAL A 360 -3.92 8.54 18.49
C VAL A 360 -4.76 9.79 18.71
N GLU A 361 -5.96 9.67 19.28
CA GLU A 361 -6.83 10.83 19.62
C GLU A 361 -6.15 11.84 20.54
N ILE A 362 -5.27 11.37 21.43
CA ILE A 362 -4.56 12.19 22.44
C ILE A 362 -3.19 12.67 21.92
N ALA A 363 -2.46 11.82 21.17
CA ALA A 363 -1.12 12.12 20.69
C ALA A 363 -1.11 12.95 19.39
N GLY A 364 -2.11 12.76 18.53
CA GLY A 364 -2.19 13.30 17.18
C GLY A 364 -1.34 12.53 16.15
N ASP A 365 -1.81 12.51 14.90
CA ASP A 365 -1.21 11.78 13.77
C ASP A 365 0.32 11.93 13.67
N ALA A 366 0.82 13.16 13.82
CA ALA A 366 2.23 13.50 13.65
C ALA A 366 3.16 12.96 14.77
N ARG A 367 2.64 12.22 15.76
CA ARG A 367 3.40 11.57 16.84
C ARG A 367 3.40 10.04 16.77
N VAL A 368 2.83 9.50 15.69
CA VAL A 368 2.82 8.06 15.36
C VAL A 368 3.96 7.77 14.38
N ILE A 369 4.89 6.92 14.79
CA ILE A 369 6.13 6.63 14.06
C ILE A 369 6.14 5.16 13.63
N HIS A 370 6.52 4.91 12.39
CA HIS A 370 6.75 3.56 11.89
C HIS A 370 8.22 3.16 12.03
N ILE A 371 8.47 1.89 12.38
CA ILE A 371 9.79 1.28 12.46
C ILE A 371 9.85 0.18 11.38
N PRO A 372 10.31 0.47 10.15
CA PRO A 372 10.31 -0.44 8.98
C PRO A 372 11.35 -1.59 9.07
N HIS A 373 11.37 -2.28 10.22
CA HIS A 373 12.21 -3.43 10.53
C HIS A 373 11.32 -4.52 11.15
N VAL A 374 11.62 -5.80 10.90
CA VAL A 374 10.76 -6.92 11.32
C VAL A 374 11.01 -7.27 12.79
N LEU A 375 10.44 -6.48 13.69
CA LEU A 375 10.70 -6.57 15.14
C LEU A 375 9.72 -7.48 15.90
N TYR A 376 8.86 -8.21 15.20
CA TYR A 376 7.91 -9.16 15.79
C TYR A 376 7.73 -10.42 14.93
N HIS A 377 7.60 -11.57 15.59
CA HIS A 377 7.48 -12.89 14.96
C HIS A 377 6.25 -13.65 15.49
N TRP A 378 5.11 -13.50 14.81
CA TRP A 378 3.79 -14.00 15.24
C TRP A 378 3.59 -15.49 14.93
N ARG A 379 3.34 -16.32 15.95
CA ARG A 379 3.27 -17.78 15.81
C ARG A 379 1.94 -18.26 15.23
N ILE A 380 2.03 -19.02 14.14
CA ILE A 380 0.87 -19.67 13.51
C ILE A 380 0.55 -20.96 14.29
N VAL A 381 -0.20 -20.82 15.39
CA VAL A 381 -0.76 -21.96 16.15
C VAL A 381 -2.25 -22.17 15.81
N PRO A 382 -2.75 -23.42 15.78
CA PRO A 382 -4.18 -23.68 15.60
C PRO A 382 -5.05 -22.97 16.65
N GLY A 383 -6.02 -22.17 16.20
CA GLY A 383 -6.87 -21.35 17.07
C GLY A 383 -6.34 -19.93 17.37
N SER A 384 -5.14 -19.57 16.91
CA SER A 384 -4.67 -18.18 16.92
C SER A 384 -5.25 -17.37 15.75
N THR A 385 -5.52 -16.09 16.01
CA THR A 385 -5.91 -15.10 15.00
C THR A 385 -4.89 -15.01 13.86
N ALA A 386 -3.62 -15.32 14.13
CA ALA A 386 -2.53 -15.36 13.13
C ALA A 386 -2.81 -16.31 11.95
N GLY A 387 -3.58 -17.38 12.18
CA GLY A 387 -3.95 -18.38 11.17
C GLY A 387 -5.14 -17.96 10.30
N SER A 388 -6.19 -17.39 10.89
CA SER A 388 -7.21 -16.62 10.18
C SER A 388 -8.06 -15.76 11.12
N GLY A 389 -8.52 -14.59 10.64
CA GLY A 389 -9.50 -13.77 11.37
C GLY A 389 -10.83 -14.48 11.63
N SER A 390 -11.13 -15.57 10.90
CA SER A 390 -12.34 -16.38 11.10
C SER A 390 -12.33 -17.28 12.35
N GLU A 391 -11.20 -17.43 13.06
CA GLU A 391 -11.13 -18.28 14.26
C GLU A 391 -11.76 -17.62 15.51
N LYS A 392 -11.88 -16.28 15.56
CA LYS A 392 -12.39 -15.52 16.72
C LYS A 392 -13.38 -14.41 16.32
N PRO A 393 -14.66 -14.73 16.03
CA PRO A 393 -15.65 -13.75 15.58
C PRO A 393 -15.87 -12.57 16.55
N TYR A 394 -15.63 -12.75 17.85
CA TYR A 394 -15.76 -11.69 18.86
C TYR A 394 -14.73 -10.57 18.66
N ALA A 395 -13.52 -10.88 18.18
CA ALA A 395 -12.48 -9.89 17.91
C ALA A 395 -12.92 -8.93 16.79
N LEU A 396 -13.58 -9.45 15.76
CA LEU A 396 -14.10 -8.62 14.66
C LEU A 396 -15.21 -7.67 15.12
N ILE A 397 -16.02 -8.09 16.09
CA ILE A 397 -17.04 -7.25 16.72
C ILE A 397 -16.39 -6.19 17.60
N ALA A 398 -15.35 -6.55 18.38
CA ALA A 398 -14.56 -5.62 19.19
C ALA A 398 -13.85 -4.56 18.33
N ALA A 399 -13.20 -4.95 17.23
CA ALA A 399 -12.56 -4.04 16.29
C ALA A 399 -13.55 -3.05 15.65
N LYS A 400 -14.70 -3.54 15.14
CA LYS A 400 -15.77 -2.68 14.61
C LYS A 400 -16.22 -1.66 15.67
N ARG A 401 -16.50 -2.15 16.87
CA ARG A 401 -16.94 -1.33 18.01
C ARG A 401 -15.90 -0.29 18.38
N ALA A 402 -14.61 -0.62 18.40
CA ALA A 402 -13.54 0.33 18.74
C ALA A 402 -13.49 1.52 17.77
N ILE A 403 -13.71 1.25 16.47
CA ILE A 403 -13.76 2.27 15.41
C ILE A 403 -15.05 3.10 15.50
N GLU A 404 -16.20 2.48 15.78
CA GLU A 404 -17.46 3.20 16.04
C GLU A 404 -17.35 4.12 17.28
N ASP A 405 -16.74 3.62 18.35
CA ASP A 405 -16.39 4.38 19.56
C ASP A 405 -15.46 5.56 19.27
N HIS A 406 -14.45 5.37 18.39
CA HIS A 406 -13.51 6.41 17.96
C HIS A 406 -14.19 7.50 17.12
N LEU A 407 -14.95 7.11 16.09
CA LEU A 407 -15.70 8.04 15.24
C LEU A 407 -16.69 8.87 16.07
N ALA A 408 -17.38 8.23 17.03
CA ALA A 408 -18.28 8.90 17.96
C ALA A 408 -17.55 9.90 18.89
N ARG A 409 -16.35 9.57 19.40
CA ARG A 409 -15.53 10.52 20.19
C ARG A 409 -15.02 11.68 19.35
N GLY A 410 -14.65 11.44 18.10
CA GLY A 410 -14.25 12.48 17.14
C GLY A 410 -15.40 13.35 16.63
N GLY A 411 -16.67 12.99 16.94
CA GLY A 411 -17.85 13.70 16.43
C GLY A 411 -18.09 13.49 14.93
N ILE A 412 -17.55 12.41 14.35
CA ILE A 412 -17.59 12.11 12.92
C ILE A 412 -18.86 11.31 12.61
N ASP A 413 -19.77 11.89 11.80
CA ASP A 413 -20.91 11.16 11.24
C ASP A 413 -20.42 10.13 10.23
N ALA A 414 -20.49 8.85 10.58
CA ALA A 414 -20.06 7.74 9.73
C ALA A 414 -20.69 6.41 10.15
N VAL A 415 -20.80 5.49 9.19
CA VAL A 415 -21.25 4.10 9.40
C VAL A 415 -20.07 3.15 9.15
N VAL A 416 -19.88 2.16 10.03
CA VAL A 416 -18.85 1.11 9.85
C VAL A 416 -19.49 -0.17 9.35
N ASP A 417 -19.11 -0.59 8.13
CA ASP A 417 -19.49 -1.85 7.49
C ASP A 417 -18.36 -2.89 7.58
N GLN A 418 -18.69 -4.17 7.48
CA GLN A 418 -17.71 -5.29 7.46
C GLN A 418 -17.77 -6.08 6.15
N PRO A 419 -17.25 -5.53 5.02
CA PRO A 419 -17.34 -6.19 3.71
C PRO A 419 -16.52 -7.49 3.60
N TYR A 420 -15.48 -7.67 4.42
CA TYR A 420 -14.56 -8.82 4.33
C TYR A 420 -14.28 -9.47 5.69
N GLU A 421 -15.32 -9.99 6.36
CA GLU A 421 -15.24 -10.73 7.65
C GLU A 421 -13.97 -11.60 7.78
N SER A 422 -13.67 -12.42 6.77
CA SER A 422 -12.56 -13.38 6.80
C SER A 422 -11.15 -12.78 6.87
N LEU A 423 -11.01 -11.46 6.65
CA LEU A 423 -9.76 -10.70 6.72
C LEU A 423 -9.72 -9.70 7.89
N GLY A 424 -10.86 -9.47 8.56
CA GLY A 424 -10.98 -8.44 9.60
C GLY A 424 -11.00 -6.98 9.11
N ILE A 425 -11.06 -6.78 7.79
CA ILE A 425 -11.08 -5.47 7.12
C ILE A 425 -12.48 -4.85 7.26
N VAL A 426 -12.55 -3.62 7.78
CA VAL A 426 -13.78 -2.83 7.86
C VAL A 426 -13.78 -1.69 6.83
N ARG A 427 -14.97 -1.16 6.51
CA ARG A 427 -15.15 0.06 5.72
C ARG A 427 -15.83 1.11 6.57
N VAL A 428 -15.19 2.28 6.72
CA VAL A 428 -15.85 3.50 7.21
C VAL A 428 -16.52 4.20 6.02
N ARG A 429 -17.79 4.58 6.18
CA ARG A 429 -18.57 5.38 5.21
C ARG A 429 -18.99 6.68 5.87
N TYR A 430 -18.39 7.78 5.44
CA TYR A 430 -18.69 9.10 6.00
C TYR A 430 -20.08 9.60 5.58
N GLY A 431 -20.83 10.13 6.54
CA GLY A 431 -22.07 10.85 6.31
C GLY A 431 -21.78 12.25 5.76
N LEU A 432 -22.59 12.68 4.79
CA LEU A 432 -22.42 13.97 4.13
C LEU A 432 -23.15 15.12 4.84
N GLY A 433 -24.27 14.85 5.51
CA GLY A 433 -25.15 15.83 6.17
C GLY A 433 -25.89 16.81 5.23
N ARG A 434 -25.19 17.30 4.21
CA ARG A 434 -25.66 18.12 3.09
C ARG A 434 -25.00 17.61 1.80
N HIS A 435 -25.65 17.78 0.66
CA HIS A 435 -25.01 17.50 -0.65
C HIS A 435 -24.45 18.81 -1.22
N PRO A 436 -23.14 19.11 -1.07
CA PRO A 436 -22.51 20.23 -1.75
C PRO A 436 -22.54 20.05 -3.27
N LEU A 437 -22.56 21.16 -4.03
CA LEU A 437 -22.44 21.10 -5.48
C LEU A 437 -21.06 20.58 -5.89
N VAL A 438 -21.02 19.61 -6.80
CA VAL A 438 -19.80 19.12 -7.46
C VAL A 438 -19.74 19.62 -8.89
N SER A 439 -18.60 20.15 -9.34
CA SER A 439 -18.35 20.39 -10.77
C SER A 439 -17.48 19.28 -11.34
N ILE A 440 -18.05 18.45 -12.21
CA ILE A 440 -17.36 17.38 -12.94
C ILE A 440 -16.74 17.97 -14.21
N VAL A 441 -15.42 18.01 -14.30
CA VAL A 441 -14.65 18.59 -15.42
C VAL A 441 -14.19 17.47 -16.34
N ILE A 442 -14.56 17.54 -17.62
CA ILE A 442 -14.26 16.54 -18.65
C ILE A 442 -13.55 17.20 -19.84
N PRO A 443 -12.20 17.26 -19.85
CA PRO A 443 -11.45 17.72 -21.02
C PRO A 443 -11.50 16.66 -22.14
N THR A 444 -11.72 17.09 -23.38
CA THR A 444 -11.91 16.19 -24.52
C THR A 444 -11.55 16.83 -25.86
N ARG A 445 -11.33 16.01 -26.89
CA ARG A 445 -11.20 16.45 -28.29
C ARG A 445 -11.66 15.35 -29.23
N ASP A 446 -12.61 15.68 -30.12
CA ASP A 446 -13.34 14.71 -30.94
C ASP A 446 -13.86 13.54 -30.06
N GLY A 447 -13.41 12.30 -30.28
CA GLY A 447 -13.60 11.19 -29.33
C GLY A 447 -15.04 10.72 -29.07
N LEU A 448 -16.04 11.25 -29.80
CA LEU A 448 -17.49 11.19 -29.50
C LEU A 448 -17.99 9.92 -28.79
N ALA A 449 -17.66 8.72 -29.28
CA ALA A 449 -18.16 7.48 -28.70
C ALA A 449 -17.82 7.34 -27.20
N LEU A 450 -16.58 7.65 -26.83
CA LEU A 450 -16.10 7.59 -25.44
C LEU A 450 -16.65 8.75 -24.63
N THR A 451 -16.53 9.98 -25.13
CA THR A 451 -17.05 11.19 -24.47
C THR A 451 -18.55 11.07 -24.18
N LYS A 452 -19.32 10.47 -25.10
CA LYS A 452 -20.74 10.20 -24.93
C LYS A 452 -20.99 9.08 -23.91
N GLN A 453 -20.26 7.96 -23.98
CA GLN A 453 -20.36 6.87 -22.99
C GLN A 453 -20.07 7.38 -21.57
N CYS A 454 -19.05 8.21 -21.41
CA CYS A 454 -18.71 8.87 -20.15
C CYS A 454 -19.87 9.71 -19.62
N ILE A 455 -20.33 10.70 -20.39
CA ILE A 455 -21.41 11.61 -19.98
C ILE A 455 -22.74 10.87 -19.77
N ASP A 456 -23.10 9.94 -20.65
CA ASP A 456 -24.30 9.10 -20.52
C ASP A 456 -24.23 8.26 -19.22
N SER A 457 -23.09 7.63 -18.90
CA SER A 457 -22.94 6.82 -17.68
C SER A 457 -23.00 7.66 -16.40
N VAL A 458 -22.40 8.86 -16.39
CA VAL A 458 -22.52 9.82 -15.28
C VAL A 458 -23.99 10.21 -15.07
N LEU A 459 -24.72 10.50 -16.16
CA LEU A 459 -26.14 10.90 -16.10
C LEU A 459 -27.10 9.74 -15.71
N ALA A 460 -26.77 8.50 -16.09
CA ALA A 460 -27.63 7.34 -15.86
C ALA A 460 -27.42 6.70 -14.48
N GLU A 461 -26.17 6.48 -14.08
CA GLU A 461 -25.83 5.63 -12.93
C GLU A 461 -25.57 6.42 -11.64
N THR A 462 -25.18 7.70 -11.71
CA THR A 462 -24.78 8.47 -10.51
C THR A 462 -25.97 8.80 -9.60
N LEU A 463 -25.91 8.30 -8.35
CA LEU A 463 -26.94 8.57 -7.33
C LEU A 463 -26.83 9.97 -6.69
N TYR A 464 -25.63 10.56 -6.69
CA TYR A 464 -25.39 11.94 -6.24
C TYR A 464 -26.24 12.92 -7.07
N ARG A 465 -26.88 13.90 -6.43
CA ARG A 465 -27.86 14.78 -7.12
C ARG A 465 -27.35 16.17 -7.45
N GLU A 466 -26.53 16.77 -6.58
CA GLU A 466 -26.05 18.13 -6.74
C GLU A 466 -24.72 18.16 -7.52
N TYR A 467 -24.78 18.01 -8.85
CA TYR A 467 -23.61 18.17 -9.71
C TYR A 467 -23.90 19.00 -10.97
N GLU A 468 -22.85 19.61 -11.53
CA GLU A 468 -22.80 20.09 -12.92
C GLU A 468 -21.68 19.37 -13.68
N ILE A 469 -21.83 19.26 -15.01
CA ILE A 469 -20.79 18.75 -15.92
C ILE A 469 -20.25 19.93 -16.73
N ILE A 470 -18.92 20.05 -16.80
CA ILE A 470 -18.19 21.05 -17.58
C ILE A 470 -17.31 20.31 -18.58
N VAL A 471 -17.77 20.20 -19.83
CA VAL A 471 -16.99 19.63 -20.93
C VAL A 471 -16.06 20.70 -21.47
N VAL A 472 -14.77 20.40 -21.60
CA VAL A 472 -13.78 21.31 -22.21
C VAL A 472 -13.43 20.79 -23.60
N ASP A 473 -13.98 21.43 -24.63
CA ASP A 473 -13.71 21.14 -26.03
C ASP A 473 -12.37 21.75 -26.45
N ASN A 474 -11.31 20.94 -26.47
CA ASN A 474 -9.97 21.38 -26.92
C ASN A 474 -9.87 21.39 -28.46
N GLY A 475 -10.71 22.17 -29.12
CA GLY A 475 -10.68 22.35 -30.57
C GLY A 475 -11.03 21.08 -31.35
N SER A 476 -12.16 20.44 -31.02
CA SER A 476 -12.78 19.40 -31.84
C SER A 476 -13.17 19.96 -33.21
N VAL A 477 -13.12 19.09 -34.22
CA VAL A 477 -13.34 19.42 -35.63
C VAL A 477 -14.35 18.52 -36.32
N LYS A 478 -14.68 17.37 -35.73
CA LYS A 478 -15.62 16.41 -36.30
C LYS A 478 -17.08 16.89 -36.17
N PRO A 479 -17.85 17.02 -37.27
CA PRO A 479 -19.22 17.53 -37.22
C PRO A 479 -20.13 16.76 -36.25
N GLU A 480 -19.97 15.45 -36.13
CA GLU A 480 -20.74 14.62 -35.20
C GLU A 480 -20.42 14.91 -33.73
N THR A 481 -19.18 15.33 -33.41
CA THR A 481 -18.81 15.72 -32.04
C THR A 481 -19.37 17.09 -31.71
N LEU A 482 -19.24 18.05 -32.63
CA LEU A 482 -19.77 19.42 -32.46
C LEU A 482 -21.30 19.41 -32.30
N ALA A 483 -22.01 18.64 -33.14
CA ALA A 483 -23.47 18.50 -33.03
C ALA A 483 -23.92 17.86 -31.70
N TYR A 484 -23.14 16.92 -31.14
CA TYR A 484 -23.41 16.38 -29.80
C TYR A 484 -23.10 17.39 -28.70
N PHE A 485 -22.07 18.23 -28.85
CA PHE A 485 -21.78 19.32 -27.91
C PHE A 485 -22.88 20.38 -27.89
N ASP A 486 -23.43 20.76 -29.05
CA ASP A 486 -24.63 21.60 -29.15
C ASP A 486 -25.86 20.95 -28.48
N GLU A 487 -26.05 19.63 -28.67
CA GLU A 487 -27.11 18.86 -28.02
C GLU A 487 -27.00 18.90 -26.49
N ILE A 488 -25.83 18.58 -25.93
CA ILE A 488 -25.65 18.52 -24.46
C ILE A 488 -25.60 19.89 -23.81
N ALA A 489 -25.14 20.95 -24.50
CA ALA A 489 -25.17 22.31 -24.00
C ALA A 489 -26.59 22.83 -23.74
N SER A 490 -27.61 22.22 -24.36
CA SER A 490 -29.03 22.51 -24.06
C SER A 490 -29.56 21.85 -22.78
N LYS A 491 -28.83 20.89 -22.21
CA LYS A 491 -29.29 20.08 -21.05
C LYS A 491 -28.97 20.78 -19.75
N LYS A 492 -29.97 20.87 -18.84
CA LYS A 492 -29.79 21.48 -17.51
C LYS A 492 -28.65 20.79 -16.76
N GLY A 493 -27.69 21.57 -16.28
CA GLY A 493 -26.56 21.09 -15.49
C GLY A 493 -25.32 20.73 -16.32
N ILE A 494 -25.36 20.86 -17.66
CA ILE A 494 -24.19 20.66 -18.51
C ILE A 494 -23.75 22.01 -19.09
N ARG A 495 -22.43 22.23 -19.17
CA ARG A 495 -21.79 23.33 -19.89
C ARG A 495 -20.73 22.76 -20.83
N VAL A 496 -20.58 23.37 -22.00
CA VAL A 496 -19.44 23.13 -22.90
C VAL A 496 -18.64 24.42 -23.01
N ILE A 497 -17.34 24.35 -22.74
CA ILE A 497 -16.39 25.47 -22.87
C ILE A 497 -15.43 25.11 -23.99
N ARG A 498 -15.26 25.98 -24.98
CA ARG A 498 -14.30 25.77 -26.07
C ARG A 498 -12.95 26.42 -25.75
N ASP A 499 -11.88 25.69 -26.04
CA ASP A 499 -10.51 26.13 -25.86
C ASP A 499 -9.59 25.65 -26.98
N ASP A 500 -9.44 26.46 -28.04
CA ASP A 500 -8.59 26.17 -29.21
C ASP A 500 -7.06 26.33 -28.93
N SER A 501 -6.63 26.38 -27.66
CA SER A 501 -5.21 26.40 -27.30
C SER A 501 -4.52 25.04 -27.50
N PRO A 502 -3.17 24.98 -27.59
CA PRO A 502 -2.44 23.71 -27.68
C PRO A 502 -2.75 22.79 -26.50
N PHE A 503 -2.90 21.47 -26.76
CA PHE A 503 -3.30 20.51 -25.73
C PHE A 503 -2.36 20.52 -24.53
N ASN A 504 -2.91 20.84 -23.36
CA ASN A 504 -2.27 20.76 -22.06
C ASN A 504 -3.35 20.41 -21.04
N PHE A 505 -3.30 19.18 -20.50
CA PHE A 505 -4.32 18.65 -19.60
C PHE A 505 -4.46 19.52 -18.34
N SER A 506 -3.35 19.96 -17.76
CA SER A 506 -3.32 20.85 -16.60
C SER A 506 -4.02 22.17 -16.89
N ALA A 507 -3.67 22.85 -17.99
CA ALA A 507 -4.22 24.16 -18.33
C ALA A 507 -5.73 24.13 -18.66
N LEU A 508 -6.18 23.07 -19.35
CA LEU A 508 -7.59 22.85 -19.67
C LEU A 508 -8.44 22.67 -18.39
N ASN A 509 -7.99 21.82 -17.47
CA ASN A 509 -8.63 21.61 -16.19
C ASN A 509 -8.57 22.87 -15.30
N ASN A 510 -7.41 23.52 -15.17
CA ASN A 510 -7.25 24.76 -14.42
C ASN A 510 -8.22 25.85 -14.89
N ARG A 511 -8.47 25.96 -16.21
CA ARG A 511 -9.43 26.93 -16.76
C ARG A 511 -10.86 26.58 -16.36
N ALA A 512 -11.28 25.33 -16.54
CA ALA A 512 -12.62 24.88 -16.16
C ALA A 512 -12.89 24.96 -14.66
N VAL A 513 -11.87 24.71 -13.81
CA VAL A 513 -11.99 24.83 -12.35
C VAL A 513 -12.17 26.29 -11.91
N ARG A 514 -11.52 27.26 -12.56
CA ARG A 514 -11.81 28.69 -12.31
C ARG A 514 -13.29 29.01 -12.56
N GLU A 515 -13.89 28.43 -13.59
CA GLU A 515 -15.31 28.57 -13.93
C GLU A 515 -16.27 27.60 -13.19
N ALA A 516 -15.76 26.67 -12.39
CA ALA A 516 -16.54 25.71 -11.63
C ALA A 516 -17.33 26.38 -10.49
N LYS A 517 -18.59 25.99 -10.30
CA LYS A 517 -19.47 26.50 -9.25
C LYS A 517 -19.51 25.61 -8.01
N GLY A 518 -19.03 24.38 -8.12
CA GLY A 518 -19.00 23.41 -7.03
C GLY A 518 -18.09 23.83 -5.89
N GLU A 519 -18.46 23.44 -4.66
CA GLU A 519 -17.53 23.41 -3.53
C GLU A 519 -16.48 22.31 -3.72
N PHE A 520 -16.83 21.27 -4.47
CA PHE A 520 -15.94 20.19 -4.89
C PHE A 520 -15.79 20.17 -6.40
N VAL A 521 -14.59 19.81 -6.85
CA VAL A 521 -14.23 19.53 -8.23
C VAL A 521 -14.06 18.01 -8.37
N CYS A 522 -14.58 17.44 -9.44
CA CYS A 522 -14.20 16.11 -9.90
C CYS A 522 -13.48 16.27 -11.25
N LEU A 523 -12.19 15.90 -11.32
CA LEU A 523 -11.48 15.75 -12.58
C LEU A 523 -11.79 14.36 -13.14
N LEU A 524 -12.25 14.28 -14.39
CA LEU A 524 -12.74 13.05 -14.99
C LEU A 524 -12.31 12.94 -16.46
N ASN A 525 -11.58 11.87 -16.81
CA ASN A 525 -11.21 11.61 -18.21
C ASN A 525 -12.44 11.27 -19.07
N ASN A 526 -12.40 11.64 -20.35
CA ASN A 526 -13.51 11.43 -21.28
C ASN A 526 -13.72 9.97 -21.73
N ASP A 527 -12.85 9.05 -21.30
CA ASP A 527 -12.90 7.60 -21.54
C ASP A 527 -13.13 6.79 -20.24
N ILE A 528 -13.71 7.43 -19.22
CA ILE A 528 -14.22 6.80 -17.99
C ILE A 528 -15.68 6.36 -18.15
N GLU A 529 -16.05 5.25 -17.53
CA GLU A 529 -17.42 4.71 -17.47
C GLU A 529 -17.79 4.38 -16.01
N VAL A 530 -18.90 4.94 -15.53
CA VAL A 530 -19.40 4.72 -14.16
C VAL A 530 -19.99 3.32 -14.04
N ILE A 531 -19.53 2.52 -13.05
CA ILE A 531 -20.10 1.19 -12.75
C ILE A 531 -20.52 0.99 -11.28
N SER A 532 -20.14 1.91 -10.38
CA SER A 532 -20.64 1.97 -9.00
C SER A 532 -21.56 3.19 -8.84
N PRO A 533 -22.90 3.03 -8.72
CA PRO A 533 -23.83 4.14 -8.64
C PRO A 533 -23.57 5.16 -7.51
N ASP A 534 -22.93 4.70 -6.42
CA ASP A 534 -22.65 5.50 -5.22
C ASP A 534 -21.27 6.19 -5.24
N TRP A 535 -20.50 6.06 -6.34
CA TRP A 535 -19.10 6.50 -6.45
C TRP A 535 -18.84 7.93 -5.95
N LEU A 536 -19.70 8.87 -6.34
CA LEU A 536 -19.51 10.28 -6.00
C LEU A 536 -19.96 10.62 -4.57
N ASN A 537 -20.89 9.85 -3.97
CA ASN A 537 -21.21 10.00 -2.55
C ASN A 537 -20.02 9.55 -1.68
N GLU A 538 -19.42 8.40 -2.01
CA GLU A 538 -18.20 7.89 -1.35
C GLU A 538 -17.06 8.92 -1.45
N MET A 539 -16.71 9.37 -2.67
CA MET A 539 -15.57 10.25 -2.88
C MET A 539 -15.76 11.64 -2.24
N VAL A 540 -16.95 12.24 -2.33
CA VAL A 540 -17.24 13.53 -1.68
C VAL A 540 -17.36 13.38 -0.16
N GLY A 541 -17.87 12.25 0.35
CA GLY A 541 -17.92 11.96 1.79
C GLY A 541 -16.53 11.91 2.43
N ILE A 542 -15.56 11.32 1.73
CA ILE A 542 -14.15 11.33 2.11
C ILE A 542 -13.54 12.74 1.94
N ALA A 543 -13.75 13.41 0.79
CA ALA A 543 -13.17 14.73 0.52
C ALA A 543 -13.71 15.84 1.44
N ALA A 544 -14.86 15.64 2.06
CA ALA A 544 -15.43 16.54 3.05
C ALA A 544 -14.76 16.47 4.43
N GLN A 545 -13.95 15.43 4.70
CA GLN A 545 -13.30 15.26 6.01
C GLN A 545 -12.13 16.25 6.22
N PRO A 546 -11.85 16.69 7.46
CA PRO A 546 -10.76 17.61 7.75
C PRO A 546 -9.38 17.08 7.33
N GLY A 547 -8.61 17.94 6.64
CA GLY A 547 -7.24 17.62 6.21
C GLY A 547 -7.15 16.60 5.06
N ILE A 548 -8.23 16.37 4.31
CA ILE A 548 -8.21 15.57 3.07
C ILE A 548 -7.95 16.48 1.85
N GLY A 549 -7.05 16.04 0.97
CA GLY A 549 -6.71 16.69 -0.29
C GLY A 549 -7.46 16.04 -1.46
N ALA A 550 -6.74 15.27 -2.27
CA ALA A 550 -7.31 14.52 -3.39
C ALA A 550 -7.86 13.16 -2.96
N VAL A 551 -9.04 12.80 -3.47
CA VAL A 551 -9.66 11.47 -3.31
C VAL A 551 -9.70 10.79 -4.68
N GLY A 552 -9.06 9.63 -4.80
CA GLY A 552 -8.97 8.84 -6.03
C GLY A 552 -9.89 7.62 -6.03
N ALA A 553 -10.47 7.34 -7.20
CA ALA A 553 -11.34 6.19 -7.44
C ALA A 553 -10.57 4.87 -7.67
N CYS A 554 -11.28 3.74 -7.61
CA CYS A 554 -10.78 2.45 -8.06
C CYS A 554 -11.07 2.29 -9.56
N LEU A 555 -10.03 2.37 -10.40
CA LEU A 555 -10.17 2.26 -11.85
C LEU A 555 -9.80 0.86 -12.34
N TRP A 556 -10.75 0.23 -13.02
CA TRP A 556 -10.59 -1.06 -13.66
C TRP A 556 -10.39 -0.91 -15.18
N TYR A 557 -9.61 -1.78 -15.77
CA TYR A 557 -9.70 -2.05 -17.21
C TYR A 557 -11.02 -2.80 -17.52
N PRO A 558 -11.57 -2.67 -18.75
CA PRO A 558 -12.77 -3.41 -19.21
C PRO A 558 -12.67 -4.95 -19.22
N ASN A 559 -11.58 -5.52 -18.71
CA ASN A 559 -11.31 -6.96 -18.58
C ASN A 559 -11.21 -7.40 -17.09
N ASP A 560 -11.71 -6.59 -16.15
CA ASP A 560 -11.66 -6.77 -14.69
C ASP A 560 -10.22 -6.95 -14.12
N MET A 561 -9.25 -6.24 -14.72
CA MET A 561 -7.90 -6.08 -14.19
C MET A 561 -7.75 -4.67 -13.61
N LEU A 562 -7.17 -4.54 -12.42
CA LEU A 562 -7.00 -3.27 -11.72
C LEU A 562 -5.98 -2.40 -12.45
N GLN A 563 -6.36 -1.17 -12.77
CA GLN A 563 -5.49 -0.20 -13.41
C GLN A 563 -4.93 0.78 -12.38
N HIS A 564 -5.76 1.37 -11.52
CA HIS A 564 -5.37 2.38 -10.52
C HIS A 564 -5.84 2.00 -9.11
N GLY A 565 -4.90 1.95 -8.15
CA GLY A 565 -5.11 1.33 -6.85
C GLY A 565 -4.52 1.97 -5.59
N GLY A 566 -3.99 3.19 -5.49
CA GLY A 566 -3.81 4.30 -6.43
C GLY A 566 -2.41 4.33 -7.05
N VAL A 567 -1.59 5.34 -6.71
CA VAL A 567 -0.19 5.53 -7.20
C VAL A 567 0.82 5.51 -6.04
N LEU A 568 1.98 4.90 -6.31
CA LEU A 568 3.19 4.88 -5.48
C LEU A 568 4.31 5.66 -6.19
N ILE A 569 5.06 6.46 -5.43
CA ILE A 569 6.19 7.25 -5.92
C ILE A 569 7.45 6.38 -6.02
N GLY A 570 8.38 6.73 -6.91
CA GLY A 570 9.60 5.98 -7.17
C GLY A 570 9.43 4.69 -7.96
N LEU A 571 8.26 4.05 -7.87
CA LEU A 571 7.94 2.80 -8.56
C LEU A 571 8.08 2.97 -10.08
N GLY A 572 8.97 2.18 -10.70
CA GLY A 572 9.29 2.29 -12.13
C GLY A 572 10.22 3.47 -12.50
N GLY A 573 10.68 4.25 -11.52
CA GLY A 573 11.63 5.36 -11.68
C GLY A 573 11.06 6.73 -11.30
N VAL A 574 9.74 6.94 -11.40
CA VAL A 574 9.07 8.20 -11.02
C VAL A 574 7.79 7.94 -10.24
N ALA A 575 6.84 7.22 -10.83
CA ALA A 575 5.59 6.85 -10.19
C ALA A 575 4.96 5.66 -10.93
N GLY A 576 4.26 4.79 -10.19
CA GLY A 576 3.61 3.60 -10.73
C GLY A 576 2.36 3.21 -9.96
N HIS A 577 1.44 2.48 -10.61
CA HIS A 577 0.14 2.18 -10.02
C HIS A 577 0.21 0.98 -9.07
N MET A 578 -0.36 1.13 -7.87
CA MET A 578 -0.44 0.08 -6.86
C MET A 578 -1.38 -1.04 -7.33
N HIS A 579 -0.97 -2.30 -7.15
CA HIS A 579 -1.72 -3.49 -7.59
C HIS A 579 -2.12 -3.50 -9.08
N HIS A 580 -1.35 -2.80 -9.93
CA HIS A 580 -1.58 -2.75 -11.37
C HIS A 580 -1.55 -4.16 -12.00
N ASN A 581 -2.54 -4.47 -12.83
CA ASN A 581 -2.83 -5.80 -13.38
C ASN A 581 -3.18 -6.90 -12.34
N MET A 582 -3.60 -6.53 -11.12
CA MET A 582 -4.28 -7.46 -10.21
C MET A 582 -5.71 -7.75 -10.69
N ARG A 583 -6.17 -9.01 -10.63
CA ARG A 583 -7.56 -9.37 -10.99
C ARG A 583 -8.56 -8.90 -9.93
N ARG A 584 -9.74 -8.44 -10.37
CA ARG A 584 -10.87 -8.09 -9.49
C ARG A 584 -11.25 -9.25 -8.56
N GLY A 585 -11.59 -8.91 -7.31
CA GLY A 585 -11.86 -9.88 -6.25
C GLY A 585 -10.62 -10.52 -5.59
N LEU A 586 -9.40 -10.07 -5.94
CA LEU A 586 -8.21 -10.28 -5.13
C LEU A 586 -8.03 -9.11 -4.13
N PHE A 587 -7.29 -9.36 -3.04
CA PHE A 587 -7.19 -8.43 -1.90
C PHE A 587 -5.87 -7.63 -1.83
N GLY A 588 -4.94 -7.90 -2.74
CA GLY A 588 -3.59 -7.31 -2.72
C GLY A 588 -2.75 -7.73 -1.51
N HIS A 589 -1.71 -6.94 -1.24
CA HIS A 589 -0.78 -7.11 -0.13
C HIS A 589 -1.48 -6.75 1.17
N PHE A 590 -1.68 -7.73 2.07
CA PHE A 590 -2.33 -7.56 3.38
C PHE A 590 -3.61 -6.70 3.31
N GLY A 591 -4.49 -7.02 2.36
CA GLY A 591 -5.80 -6.37 2.22
C GLY A 591 -5.79 -4.99 1.54
N ARG A 592 -4.62 -4.43 1.19
CA ARG A 592 -4.52 -3.05 0.68
C ARG A 592 -5.26 -2.81 -0.64
N ALA A 593 -5.53 -3.81 -1.48
CA ALA A 593 -6.33 -3.59 -2.70
C ALA A 593 -7.86 -3.55 -2.45
N VAL A 594 -8.31 -3.76 -1.21
CA VAL A 594 -9.72 -3.63 -0.79
C VAL A 594 -9.87 -2.78 0.48
N SER A 595 -8.84 -1.99 0.81
CA SER A 595 -8.82 -1.09 1.96
C SER A 595 -8.76 0.37 1.52
N MET A 596 -9.59 1.23 2.08
CA MET A 596 -9.42 2.68 1.96
C MET A 596 -8.10 3.08 2.64
N GLN A 597 -7.27 3.91 2.01
CA GLN A 597 -5.97 4.27 2.57
C GLN A 597 -5.47 5.62 2.07
N ASN A 598 -4.59 6.24 2.85
CA ASN A 598 -3.78 7.35 2.38
C ASN A 598 -2.70 6.85 1.43
N LEU A 599 -2.40 7.63 0.39
CA LEU A 599 -1.31 7.42 -0.56
C LEU A 599 -0.66 8.75 -0.87
N SER A 600 0.59 8.73 -1.35
CA SER A 600 1.26 9.95 -1.80
C SER A 600 0.57 10.56 -3.03
N ALA A 601 0.05 9.74 -3.95
CA ALA A 601 -0.71 10.22 -5.10
C ALA A 601 -1.90 9.33 -5.53
N VAL A 602 -2.84 9.98 -6.21
CA VAL A 602 -3.98 9.39 -6.95
C VAL A 602 -4.08 10.03 -8.34
N THR A 603 -4.70 9.36 -9.31
CA THR A 603 -4.70 9.85 -10.70
C THR A 603 -5.85 10.79 -11.03
N ALA A 604 -5.59 11.83 -11.82
CA ALA A 604 -6.61 12.78 -12.28
C ALA A 604 -7.60 12.21 -13.31
N ALA A 605 -7.46 10.94 -13.72
CA ALA A 605 -8.46 10.27 -14.54
C ALA A 605 -9.82 10.13 -13.84
N CYS A 606 -9.85 10.03 -12.50
CA CYS A 606 -11.04 10.24 -11.67
C CYS A 606 -10.62 10.65 -10.25
N LEU A 607 -10.65 11.96 -9.98
CA LEU A 607 -10.13 12.59 -8.76
C LEU A 607 -11.11 13.65 -8.23
N VAL A 608 -11.57 13.50 -6.99
CA VAL A 608 -12.40 14.50 -6.29
C VAL A 608 -11.55 15.29 -5.30
N VAL A 609 -11.70 16.61 -5.28
CA VAL A 609 -10.98 17.52 -4.38
C VAL A 609 -11.83 18.75 -4.06
N LYS A 610 -11.68 19.31 -2.86
CA LYS A 610 -12.36 20.56 -2.49
C LYS A 610 -11.79 21.73 -3.31
N LYS A 611 -12.65 22.54 -3.94
CA LYS A 611 -12.23 23.62 -4.86
C LYS A 611 -11.24 24.59 -4.21
N SER A 612 -11.50 25.01 -2.96
CA SER A 612 -10.61 25.91 -2.22
C SER A 612 -9.20 25.32 -2.02
N VAL A 613 -9.09 24.00 -1.84
CA VAL A 613 -7.83 23.29 -1.62
C VAL A 613 -7.06 23.10 -2.94
N TYR A 614 -7.78 22.89 -4.05
CA TYR A 614 -7.20 22.94 -5.40
C TYR A 614 -6.64 24.33 -5.73
N GLU A 615 -7.38 25.39 -5.41
CA GLU A 615 -6.95 26.78 -5.61
C GLU A 615 -5.79 27.19 -4.70
N GLU A 616 -5.76 26.71 -3.44
CA GLU A 616 -4.70 26.96 -2.45
C GLU A 616 -3.31 26.53 -2.94
N VAL A 617 -3.19 25.32 -3.51
CA VAL A 617 -1.91 24.82 -4.05
C VAL A 617 -1.62 25.26 -5.49
N GLY A 618 -2.50 26.08 -6.10
CA GLY A 618 -2.33 26.62 -7.45
C GLY A 618 -2.79 25.71 -8.60
N GLY A 619 -3.58 24.67 -8.34
CA GLY A 619 -4.12 23.76 -9.35
C GLY A 619 -3.10 22.75 -9.91
N LEU A 620 -3.37 22.20 -11.10
CA LEU A 620 -2.44 21.31 -11.80
C LEU A 620 -1.26 22.11 -12.38
N ASN A 621 -0.04 21.56 -12.37
CA ASN A 621 1.12 22.25 -12.93
C ASN A 621 1.07 22.26 -14.46
N GLU A 622 1.02 23.46 -15.06
CA GLU A 622 0.93 23.63 -16.52
C GLU A 622 2.26 23.35 -17.25
N GLU A 623 3.39 23.20 -16.55
CA GLU A 623 4.64 22.66 -17.14
C GLU A 623 4.55 21.13 -17.40
N LEU A 624 3.69 20.42 -16.66
CA LEU A 624 3.43 18.98 -16.79
C LEU A 624 2.19 18.75 -17.68
N ALA A 625 2.34 18.97 -18.98
CA ALA A 625 1.21 19.06 -19.91
C ALA A 625 0.39 17.76 -20.09
N VAL A 626 0.98 16.57 -19.84
CA VAL A 626 0.34 15.27 -20.11
C VAL A 626 0.63 14.21 -19.04
N ALA A 627 1.87 14.12 -18.54
CA ALA A 627 2.29 13.11 -17.57
C ALA A 627 2.61 13.72 -16.20
N PHE A 628 2.35 12.96 -15.12
CA PHE A 628 2.68 13.27 -13.73
C PHE A 628 2.08 14.57 -13.12
N ASN A 629 1.23 15.31 -13.84
CA ASN A 629 0.57 16.51 -13.29
C ASN A 629 -0.32 16.19 -12.07
N ASP A 630 -0.94 15.02 -12.06
CA ASP A 630 -1.72 14.48 -10.95
C ASP A 630 -0.83 14.06 -9.77
N VAL A 631 0.31 13.44 -10.05
CA VAL A 631 1.34 13.09 -9.05
C VAL A 631 1.91 14.34 -8.38
N ASP A 632 2.36 15.32 -9.16
CA ASP A 632 2.88 16.60 -8.65
C ASP A 632 1.83 17.36 -7.82
N PHE A 633 0.59 17.45 -8.32
CA PHE A 633 -0.52 18.07 -7.59
C PHE A 633 -0.80 17.37 -6.25
N CYS A 634 -0.85 16.05 -6.25
CA CYS A 634 -1.01 15.26 -5.03
C CYS A 634 0.15 15.49 -4.04
N LEU A 635 1.40 15.54 -4.52
CA LEU A 635 2.55 15.79 -3.66
C LEU A 635 2.59 17.25 -3.15
N ARG A 636 2.09 18.23 -3.91
CA ARG A 636 1.90 19.62 -3.42
C ARG A 636 0.82 19.71 -2.34
N LEU A 637 -0.27 18.94 -2.47
CA LEU A 637 -1.26 18.80 -1.39
C LEU A 637 -0.63 18.25 -0.10
N VAL A 638 0.26 17.26 -0.21
CA VAL A 638 0.99 16.73 0.95
C VAL A 638 2.02 17.72 1.52
N LYS A 639 2.76 18.46 0.67
CA LYS A 639 3.60 19.60 1.11
C LYS A 639 2.79 20.68 1.86
N ALA A 640 1.50 20.85 1.54
CA ALA A 640 0.58 21.77 2.22
C ALA A 640 -0.11 21.19 3.47
N GLY A 641 0.18 19.94 3.84
CA GLY A 641 -0.37 19.29 5.04
C GLY A 641 -1.71 18.55 4.84
N TYR A 642 -2.18 18.43 3.61
CA TYR A 642 -3.34 17.61 3.26
C TYR A 642 -2.96 16.15 3.02
N ARG A 643 -3.88 15.23 3.29
CA ARG A 643 -3.73 13.80 3.03
C ARG A 643 -4.54 13.40 1.81
N ASN A 644 -3.91 12.81 0.80
CA ASN A 644 -4.65 12.19 -0.30
C ASN A 644 -5.19 10.82 0.15
N VAL A 645 -6.29 10.37 -0.44
CA VAL A 645 -6.96 9.10 -0.12
C VAL A 645 -7.30 8.35 -1.41
N TRP A 646 -7.08 7.05 -1.42
CA TRP A 646 -7.67 6.15 -2.43
C TRP A 646 -8.76 5.30 -1.78
N THR A 647 -9.92 5.19 -2.45
CA THR A 647 -11.02 4.31 -2.02
C THR A 647 -11.26 3.17 -3.03
N PRO A 648 -11.28 1.89 -2.57
CA PRO A 648 -11.67 0.75 -3.39
C PRO A 648 -13.17 0.72 -3.72
N HIS A 649 -13.99 1.60 -3.14
CA HIS A 649 -15.45 1.50 -3.19
C HIS A 649 -16.12 2.43 -4.23
N ALA A 650 -15.39 3.41 -4.75
CA ALA A 650 -15.77 4.14 -5.96
C ALA A 650 -15.19 3.42 -7.19
N GLU A 651 -15.87 2.38 -7.67
CA GLU A 651 -15.43 1.61 -8.85
C GLU A 651 -15.92 2.22 -10.18
N LEU A 652 -15.01 2.44 -11.12
CA LEU A 652 -15.26 2.87 -12.50
C LEU A 652 -14.42 2.04 -13.48
N TYR A 653 -14.84 1.92 -14.74
CA TYR A 653 -13.97 1.47 -15.83
C TYR A 653 -13.24 2.67 -16.46
N HIS A 654 -12.00 2.47 -16.90
CA HIS A 654 -11.22 3.43 -17.67
C HIS A 654 -10.72 2.73 -18.94
N HIS A 655 -11.15 3.22 -20.11
CA HIS A 655 -10.91 2.58 -21.41
C HIS A 655 -9.54 2.93 -22.03
N GLU A 656 -8.77 3.77 -21.32
CA GLU A 656 -7.35 4.17 -21.47
C GLU A 656 -6.75 4.26 -22.88
N SER A 657 -6.32 5.46 -23.26
CA SER A 657 -5.47 5.74 -24.43
C SER A 657 -6.10 5.37 -25.79
N ALA A 658 -7.37 4.95 -25.81
CA ALA A 658 -8.17 4.70 -27.02
C ALA A 658 -8.27 5.92 -27.95
N THR A 659 -8.05 7.14 -27.43
CA THR A 659 -7.93 8.40 -28.20
C THR A 659 -6.49 8.90 -28.35
N ARG A 660 -5.58 8.53 -27.43
CA ARG A 660 -4.26 9.19 -27.24
C ARG A 660 -3.09 8.48 -27.91
N GLY A 661 -3.16 7.16 -28.07
CA GLY A 661 -2.00 6.35 -28.47
C GLY A 661 -0.89 6.33 -27.42
N SER A 662 0.31 5.86 -27.79
CA SER A 662 1.43 5.64 -26.86
C SER A 662 2.34 6.85 -26.72
N ASP A 663 2.81 7.16 -25.51
CA ASP A 663 3.85 8.18 -25.29
C ASP A 663 5.25 7.75 -25.78
N MET A 664 5.39 6.50 -26.25
CA MET A 664 6.59 6.00 -26.95
C MET A 664 6.67 6.44 -28.43
N ASP A 665 5.66 7.16 -28.96
CA ASP A 665 5.76 7.81 -30.26
C ASP A 665 6.85 8.90 -30.23
N ALA A 666 7.67 9.02 -31.28
CA ALA A 666 8.90 9.81 -31.26
C ALA A 666 8.72 11.29 -30.81
N ASP A 667 7.63 11.93 -31.26
CA ASP A 667 7.32 13.33 -30.93
C ASP A 667 6.80 13.50 -29.49
N LYS A 668 6.21 12.45 -28.90
CA LYS A 668 5.72 12.45 -27.51
C LYS A 668 6.84 12.09 -26.53
N TYR A 669 7.75 11.21 -26.93
CA TYR A 669 8.83 10.70 -26.09
C TYR A 669 9.73 11.82 -25.54
N GLN A 670 10.05 12.85 -26.33
CA GLN A 670 10.86 13.98 -25.87
C GLN A 670 10.14 14.82 -24.80
N ARG A 671 8.81 15.00 -24.92
CA ARG A 671 7.98 15.65 -23.90
C ARG A 671 7.95 14.82 -22.62
N PHE A 672 7.68 13.52 -22.73
CA PHE A 672 7.66 12.59 -21.60
C PHE A 672 9.01 12.55 -20.85
N VAL A 673 10.15 12.53 -21.56
CA VAL A 673 11.49 12.61 -20.94
C VAL A 673 11.73 13.97 -20.26
N GLY A 674 11.13 15.05 -20.75
CA GLY A 674 11.10 16.35 -20.07
C GLY A 674 10.29 16.30 -18.77
N GLU A 675 9.08 15.73 -18.81
CA GLU A 675 8.18 15.56 -17.66
C GLU A 675 8.82 14.65 -16.58
N VAL A 676 9.49 13.56 -16.98
CA VAL A 676 10.30 12.70 -16.09
C VAL A 676 11.41 13.52 -15.40
N ARG A 677 12.24 14.25 -16.16
CA ARG A 677 13.34 15.06 -15.59
C ARG A 677 12.87 16.17 -14.67
N TRP A 678 11.67 16.69 -14.90
CA TRP A 678 11.03 17.67 -14.02
C TRP A 678 10.72 17.03 -12.66
N MET A 679 10.09 15.84 -12.66
CA MET A 679 9.80 15.07 -11.44
C MET A 679 11.08 14.62 -10.72
N GLU A 680 12.08 14.12 -11.46
CA GLU A 680 13.41 13.76 -10.92
C GLU A 680 14.07 14.94 -10.19
N LYS A 681 13.91 16.16 -10.68
CA LYS A 681 14.48 17.38 -10.09
C LYS A 681 13.71 17.82 -8.83
N GLU A 682 12.41 18.07 -8.96
CA GLU A 682 11.59 18.67 -7.88
C GLU A 682 11.29 17.69 -6.74
N TRP A 683 11.17 16.40 -7.04
CA TRP A 683 10.66 15.39 -6.11
C TRP A 683 11.66 14.28 -5.75
N HIS A 684 12.95 14.45 -6.05
CA HIS A 684 14.02 13.45 -5.83
C HIS A 684 13.91 12.67 -4.50
N GLY A 685 13.77 13.35 -3.36
CA GLY A 685 13.69 12.69 -2.04
C GLY A 685 12.46 11.78 -1.85
N TRP A 686 11.36 12.06 -2.57
CA TRP A 686 10.15 11.22 -2.58
C TRP A 686 10.27 10.03 -3.53
N LEU A 687 11.13 10.10 -4.56
CA LEU A 687 11.38 8.98 -5.47
C LEU A 687 12.07 7.80 -4.78
N GLU A 688 12.78 8.06 -3.68
CA GLU A 688 13.40 7.02 -2.86
C GLU A 688 12.57 6.67 -1.61
N ASN A 689 11.69 7.57 -1.14
CA ASN A 689 10.97 7.43 0.13
C ASN A 689 9.50 7.86 0.03
N ASP A 690 8.65 7.00 -0.55
CA ASP A 690 7.19 7.13 -0.46
C ASP A 690 6.70 6.57 0.90
N PRO A 691 6.08 7.36 1.79
CA PRO A 691 5.55 6.88 3.07
C PRO A 691 4.51 5.76 2.91
N ALA A 692 3.82 5.70 1.77
CA ALA A 692 2.88 4.62 1.47
C ALA A 692 3.57 3.29 1.10
N TYR A 693 4.91 3.26 0.97
CA TYR A 693 5.66 2.14 0.40
C TYR A 693 6.97 1.78 1.13
N ASN A 694 6.87 0.74 1.95
CA ASN A 694 7.93 0.20 2.82
C ASN A 694 9.31 0.06 2.12
N PRO A 695 10.42 0.47 2.77
CA PRO A 695 11.77 0.39 2.20
C PRO A 695 12.30 -1.05 2.01
N ASN A 696 11.69 -2.05 2.63
CA ASN A 696 11.98 -3.47 2.35
C ASN A 696 11.35 -3.98 1.03
N LEU A 697 10.58 -3.15 0.31
CA LEU A 697 9.91 -3.49 -0.94
C LEU A 697 10.51 -2.77 -2.16
N SER A 698 10.52 -3.48 -3.30
CA SER A 698 11.21 -3.06 -4.52
C SER A 698 10.44 -2.01 -5.33
N LEU A 699 11.14 -0.94 -5.71
CA LEU A 699 10.65 0.08 -6.66
C LEU A 699 10.86 -0.32 -8.13
N SER A 700 11.37 -1.51 -8.42
CA SER A 700 11.68 -1.93 -9.80
C SER A 700 10.43 -2.17 -10.64
N GLY A 701 10.25 -1.38 -11.70
CA GLY A 701 9.20 -1.57 -12.71
C GLY A 701 9.35 -2.85 -13.57
N GLN A 702 10.40 -3.64 -13.35
CA GLN A 702 10.53 -4.99 -13.95
C GLN A 702 9.91 -6.08 -13.06
N ALA A 703 9.67 -5.79 -11.78
CA ALA A 703 9.00 -6.66 -10.84
C ALA A 703 7.52 -6.26 -10.68
N ARG A 704 6.75 -7.07 -9.95
CA ARG A 704 5.45 -6.61 -9.44
C ARG A 704 5.64 -5.75 -8.20
N PRO A 705 4.73 -4.80 -7.93
CA PRO A 705 4.61 -4.18 -6.62
C PRO A 705 4.53 -5.26 -5.52
N PHE A 706 5.13 -4.97 -4.38
CA PHE A 706 5.18 -5.80 -3.16
C PHE A 706 6.10 -7.03 -3.25
N THR A 707 7.01 -7.04 -4.22
CA THR A 707 8.20 -7.89 -4.18
C THR A 707 9.28 -7.31 -3.26
N LEU A 708 10.10 -8.17 -2.64
CA LEU A 708 11.22 -7.77 -1.77
C LEU A 708 12.22 -6.89 -2.51
N ALA A 709 12.70 -5.84 -1.86
CA ALA A 709 13.92 -5.14 -2.25
C ALA A 709 15.15 -5.99 -1.90
N PHE A 710 16.12 -6.04 -2.80
CA PHE A 710 17.32 -6.88 -2.68
C PHE A 710 18.54 -6.14 -3.25
N PRO A 711 19.33 -5.41 -2.43
CA PRO A 711 19.16 -5.21 -0.98
C PRO A 711 17.92 -4.37 -0.63
N PRO A 712 17.51 -4.36 0.65
CA PRO A 712 16.54 -3.39 1.19
C PRO A 712 16.98 -1.95 0.90
N ARG A 713 16.01 -1.02 0.84
CA ARG A 713 16.25 0.41 0.62
C ARG A 713 16.57 1.17 1.91
N LEU A 714 16.84 0.45 3.01
CA LEU A 714 17.33 0.97 4.28
C LEU A 714 18.38 0.03 4.88
N GLU A 715 19.21 0.57 5.77
CA GLU A 715 20.20 -0.19 6.52
C GLU A 715 19.55 -0.80 7.77
N GLN A 716 19.65 -2.11 7.97
CA GLN A 716 18.87 -2.85 8.98
C GLN A 716 19.35 -2.67 10.42
N PHE A 717 20.55 -2.10 10.63
CA PHE A 717 21.22 -2.06 11.93
C PHE A 717 21.91 -0.71 12.25
N GLU A 718 21.63 0.34 11.46
CA GLU A 718 22.34 1.63 11.51
C GLU A 718 21.42 2.82 11.82
#